data_AF-A0A2M9GGG2-F1
#
_entry.id   AF-A0A2M9GGG2-F1
#
_cell.length_a   1.000
_cell.length_b   1.000
_cell.length_c   1.000
_cell.angle_alpha   90.00
_cell.angle_beta   90.00
_cell.angle_gamma   90.00
#
_symmetry.space_group_name_H-M   'P 1'
#
loop_
_entity.id
_entity.type
_entity.pdbx_description
1 polymer ?
#
loop_
_entity_poly.entity_id
_entity_poly.type
_entity_poly.pdbx_seq_one_letter_code
_entity_poly.pdbx_strand_id
1 'polypeptide(L)'
;MLKAYLSAIQGPTLDTPSEIVNVPLQSTLGQWLALYRAQIEHPVVQRWQNEQNIDQSALLTINPTTGALTAQVGKEKKHFALTDMSGWGQVSAPLLAAARVIAPGNVDELQVQFGTGSIHVNVAVVSNFQGEPPPKTLAQTRALIRRLNQNQAFDPIPNDDRLRPASSRSAQALEQHKQNAAKFYISAPQALTYKRLAIDVANTLPDVRAEAKKWAESLIFQLTGKHVDADTIYLNRFKSSSTPLSQETATVTGWEHPNEEPYSSLRLPDALLKNFSEHDWDPGSLDLEAGLYMDGSGKSQKGGYGSYNQFPLAPSSVMHASWKTDFQAQMSKKIDTFWKDHLNDYEVALKGEFVFQARKQLKAFERKSPAEQALQAPEHRFTRDDYRMVMAAAPHLPLDENAPLTVEQLEAKAPVKGNVQVHALDIGGFPSSDILRFTDLGNHQQILYIPGAEPAFLKFASVEALDQWIAEQTKNVKKSQALLAHFPLITRQNHEPSTLEYIGRALAPEASLFLKLFIGLPNKVEGLDSIFQKLSTDKLEPGAAEHSSLHKIEGDAFASIANASKVRMASDADSVIKSNSEVTRDTWLNDVTVAAGLLAKLAPIAAPVAAAAVVTGLTELTLGAEKEYSGDTEAERKDGASKAFDGLLNTLFGVGTMAPLKDSFISPEEKPLAPIPGESPRIVKPEANRLRPSHVGNISQYAVADGEQLIENAPCNAKGIYQVKDGTTGEDHWFIRFTDTTGVRQVYEIKGNFKLSNEYVQIIQRETGKPVMTVYSTAEGEWRVNEILGGKRHRGRTLPPEHDTYMNRILSGNAARDFNGDPAVTGQIRRWFRRDMDIYYIDLETNGMPARPSLPVMTINSTPESAIRRTLSQPGVRGLVLGEIHDEPAAYQLVIDQMQKFKDSGVTIIYVEGAPFIQGSSNIADAALLPSDAPNFGQHVYNPDYTGGPTLVDIINEADKHGIKVIGLEHQQLTWRTDNPMKMNLFTHPRGAEFRLKEFNYHAAKIIEQTPPGEKFVAIVGKDHMNTYDGVPGIAEQTGGVGMSVTPSLKGSSSIVSQPPNTPPPTLKFLRGTSIPEPYGDIHVDYNIDALTY
;
A
#
# COMPACT_ATOMS: atom_id res chain seq x y z
N MET A 1 49.66 0.18 -46.81
CA MET A 1 48.88 -0.78 -46.01
C MET A 1 49.19 -2.22 -46.40
N LEU A 2 48.97 -2.64 -47.65
CA LEU A 2 49.19 -4.02 -48.11
C LEU A 2 50.55 -4.61 -47.72
N LYS A 3 51.64 -3.86 -47.92
CA LYS A 3 53.00 -4.29 -47.54
C LYS A 3 53.15 -4.60 -46.05
N ALA A 4 52.50 -3.82 -45.17
CA ALA A 4 52.51 -4.05 -43.73
C ALA A 4 51.70 -5.29 -43.33
N TYR A 5 50.53 -5.48 -43.96
CA TYR A 5 49.69 -6.67 -43.77
C TYR A 5 50.41 -7.95 -44.21
N LEU A 6 51.00 -7.94 -45.41
CA LEU A 6 51.78 -9.06 -45.95
C LEU A 6 52.97 -9.40 -45.04
N SER A 7 53.68 -8.39 -44.53
CA SER A 7 54.79 -8.60 -43.60
C SER A 7 54.37 -9.29 -42.30
N ALA A 8 53.17 -9.01 -41.78
CA ALA A 8 52.66 -9.61 -40.54
C ALA A 8 52.25 -11.08 -40.73
N ILE A 9 51.59 -11.41 -41.86
CA ILE A 9 51.15 -12.78 -42.15
C ILE A 9 52.26 -13.67 -42.74
N GLN A 10 53.42 -13.11 -43.09
CA GLN A 10 54.59 -13.83 -43.63
C GLN A 10 55.58 -14.32 -42.55
N GLY A 11 55.32 -14.06 -41.26
CA GLY A 11 56.20 -14.41 -40.14
C GLY A 11 56.55 -15.92 -40.06
N PRO A 12 57.84 -16.31 -39.97
CA PRO A 12 58.27 -17.70 -40.00
C PRO A 12 58.59 -18.26 -38.59
N THR A 13 57.61 -18.74 -37.83
CA THR A 13 57.82 -19.77 -36.79
C THR A 13 56.52 -20.50 -36.49
N LEU A 14 56.60 -21.83 -36.41
CA LEU A 14 55.55 -22.71 -35.91
C LEU A 14 55.23 -22.33 -34.45
N ASP A 15 54.16 -21.56 -34.25
CA ASP A 15 53.07 -21.83 -33.28
C ASP A 15 52.20 -20.59 -32.98
N THR A 16 52.58 -19.38 -33.41
CA THR A 16 51.67 -18.21 -33.48
C THR A 16 52.14 -17.21 -34.53
N PRO A 17 51.29 -16.77 -35.48
CA PRO A 17 51.60 -15.62 -36.35
C PRO A 17 51.92 -14.39 -35.50
N SER A 18 52.74 -13.45 -36.00
CA SER A 18 52.81 -12.14 -35.35
C SER A 18 51.43 -11.49 -35.54
N GLU A 19 50.64 -11.51 -34.48
CA GLU A 19 49.25 -11.11 -34.52
C GLU A 19 49.07 -9.62 -34.78
N ILE A 20 50.14 -8.82 -34.83
CA ILE A 20 50.10 -7.35 -34.80
C ILE A 20 50.61 -6.75 -36.12
N VAL A 21 49.85 -5.80 -36.69
CA VAL A 21 50.17 -5.06 -37.91
C VAL A 21 50.47 -3.59 -37.59
N ASN A 22 51.57 -3.07 -38.12
CA ASN A 22 51.90 -1.63 -38.07
C ASN A 22 51.13 -0.89 -39.16
N VAL A 23 50.05 -0.19 -38.80
CA VAL A 23 49.19 0.52 -39.74
C VAL A 23 49.74 1.92 -40.08
N PRO A 24 49.99 2.24 -41.36
CA PRO A 24 50.40 3.59 -41.76
C PRO A 24 49.26 4.60 -41.59
N LEU A 25 49.54 5.75 -40.96
CA LEU A 25 48.55 6.79 -40.64
C LEU A 25 47.84 7.38 -41.88
N GLN A 26 48.52 7.43 -43.02
CA GLN A 26 47.97 7.95 -44.29
C GLN A 26 47.00 7.00 -44.98
N SER A 27 46.95 5.73 -44.58
CA SER A 27 45.97 4.77 -45.13
C SER A 27 44.57 5.06 -44.59
N THR A 28 43.51 4.65 -45.31
CA THR A 28 42.13 4.81 -44.84
C THR A 28 41.92 4.22 -43.45
N LEU A 29 42.43 3.00 -43.19
CA LEU A 29 42.40 2.39 -41.85
C LEU A 29 43.18 3.22 -40.82
N GLY A 30 44.35 3.73 -41.19
CA GLY A 30 45.16 4.59 -40.32
C GLY A 30 44.45 5.89 -39.94
N GLN A 31 43.70 6.51 -40.85
CA GLN A 31 42.92 7.71 -40.57
C GLN A 31 41.76 7.42 -39.60
N TRP A 32 41.06 6.29 -39.77
CA TRP A 32 40.02 5.86 -38.83
C TRP A 32 40.58 5.48 -37.46
N LEU A 33 41.73 4.80 -37.40
CA LEU A 33 42.41 4.49 -36.14
C LEU A 33 42.94 5.75 -35.45
N ALA A 34 43.38 6.76 -36.20
CA ALA A 34 43.75 8.06 -35.65
C ALA A 34 42.53 8.80 -35.08
N LEU A 35 41.37 8.72 -35.74
CA LEU A 35 40.12 9.24 -35.19
C LEU A 35 39.74 8.51 -33.89
N TYR A 36 39.82 7.17 -33.89
CA TYR A 36 39.56 6.34 -32.70
C TYR A 36 40.48 6.70 -31.53
N ARG A 37 41.78 6.89 -31.79
CA ARG A 37 42.75 7.41 -30.81
C ARG A 37 42.31 8.75 -30.25
N ALA A 38 41.96 9.70 -31.13
CA ALA A 38 41.50 11.02 -30.71
C ALA A 38 40.23 10.98 -29.85
N GLN A 39 39.37 9.97 -30.03
CA GLN A 39 38.20 9.76 -29.16
C GLN A 39 38.58 9.22 -27.77
N ILE A 40 39.51 8.25 -27.70
CA ILE A 40 40.02 7.73 -26.42
C ILE A 40 40.76 8.82 -25.63
N GLU A 41 41.55 9.63 -26.32
CA GLU A 41 42.32 10.74 -25.74
C GLU A 41 41.46 12.00 -25.49
N HIS A 42 40.17 11.98 -25.86
CA HIS A 42 39.29 13.12 -25.66
C HIS A 42 39.12 13.42 -24.16
N PRO A 43 39.17 14.69 -23.71
CA PRO A 43 39.11 15.04 -22.28
C PRO A 43 37.92 14.45 -21.52
N VAL A 44 36.76 14.33 -22.17
CA VAL A 44 35.55 13.73 -21.57
C VAL A 44 35.75 12.25 -21.28
N VAL A 45 36.34 11.49 -22.21
CA VAL A 45 36.58 10.05 -22.07
C VAL A 45 37.74 9.79 -21.10
N GLN A 46 38.77 10.63 -21.12
CA GLN A 46 39.89 10.57 -20.16
C GLN A 46 39.44 10.88 -18.73
N ARG A 47 38.59 11.89 -18.53
CA ARG A 47 38.01 12.17 -17.21
C ARG A 47 37.19 10.99 -16.71
N TRP A 48 36.34 10.41 -17.56
CA TRP A 48 35.57 9.21 -17.21
C TRP A 48 36.47 8.03 -16.84
N GLN A 49 37.55 7.78 -17.60
CA GLN A 49 38.52 6.71 -17.28
C GLN A 49 39.16 6.91 -15.91
N ASN A 50 39.61 8.13 -15.61
CA ASN A 50 40.20 8.46 -14.32
C ASN A 50 39.20 8.24 -13.17
N GLU A 51 37.94 8.63 -13.35
CA GLU A 51 36.86 8.41 -12.36
C GLU A 51 36.57 6.92 -12.16
N GLN A 52 36.75 6.08 -13.18
CA GLN A 52 36.64 4.63 -13.08
C GLN A 52 37.92 3.95 -12.55
N ASN A 53 38.96 4.71 -12.19
CA ASN A 53 40.29 4.21 -11.80
C ASN A 53 40.94 3.31 -12.87
N ILE A 54 40.67 3.59 -14.14
CA ILE A 54 41.34 2.94 -15.27
C ILE A 54 42.69 3.65 -15.48
N ASP A 55 43.78 2.88 -15.46
CA ASP A 55 45.11 3.40 -15.77
C ASP A 55 45.13 3.92 -17.22
N GLN A 56 45.65 5.13 -17.44
CA GLN A 56 45.75 5.73 -18.78
C GLN A 56 46.65 4.94 -19.73
N SER A 57 47.53 4.09 -19.21
CA SER A 57 48.36 3.16 -19.97
C SER A 57 47.70 1.78 -20.19
N ALA A 58 46.53 1.52 -19.59
CA ALA A 58 45.83 0.25 -19.73
C ALA A 58 45.38 0.01 -21.17
N LEU A 59 45.55 -1.23 -21.64
CA LEU A 59 45.01 -1.64 -22.92
C LEU A 59 43.48 -1.77 -22.83
N LEU A 60 42.78 -0.90 -23.55
CA LEU A 60 41.32 -0.93 -23.66
C LEU A 60 40.89 -1.97 -24.71
N THR A 61 39.90 -2.79 -24.35
CA THR A 61 39.27 -3.75 -25.27
C THR A 61 37.81 -3.35 -25.48
N ILE A 62 37.44 -3.00 -26.71
CA ILE A 62 36.06 -2.61 -27.05
C ILE A 62 35.43 -3.69 -27.92
N ASN A 63 34.22 -4.14 -27.59
CA ASN A 63 33.40 -4.93 -28.49
C ASN A 63 32.57 -3.97 -29.38
N PRO A 64 32.82 -3.84 -30.69
CA PRO A 64 32.11 -2.89 -31.55
C PRO A 64 30.62 -3.22 -31.76
N THR A 65 30.25 -4.49 -31.59
CA THR A 65 28.88 -4.98 -31.76
C THR A 65 28.02 -4.66 -30.55
N THR A 66 28.45 -5.08 -29.36
CA THR A 66 27.72 -4.82 -28.11
C THR A 66 27.97 -3.41 -27.57
N GLY A 67 29.09 -2.79 -27.96
CA GLY A 67 29.56 -1.52 -27.41
C GLY A 67 30.23 -1.64 -26.05
N ALA A 68 30.40 -2.85 -25.51
CA ALA A 68 31.01 -3.05 -24.20
C ALA A 68 32.51 -2.70 -24.21
N LEU A 69 32.98 -2.07 -23.14
CA LEU A 69 34.40 -1.82 -22.88
C LEU A 69 34.88 -2.78 -21.79
N THR A 70 36.09 -3.31 -21.95
CA THR A 70 36.80 -4.04 -20.91
C THR A 70 38.15 -3.39 -20.68
N ALA A 71 38.47 -3.11 -19.42
CA ALA A 71 39.72 -2.48 -19.03
C ALA A 71 40.22 -3.03 -17.69
N GLN A 72 41.52 -2.86 -17.45
CA GLN A 72 42.14 -3.19 -16.18
C GLN A 72 41.90 -2.05 -15.17
N VAL A 73 41.28 -2.35 -14.03
CA VAL A 73 41.02 -1.42 -12.93
C VAL A 73 41.72 -1.98 -11.68
N GLY A 74 42.86 -1.40 -11.32
CA GLY A 74 43.73 -2.00 -10.30
C GLY A 74 44.17 -3.42 -10.68
N LYS A 75 43.90 -4.41 -9.83
CA LYS A 75 44.23 -5.83 -10.08
C LYS A 75 43.13 -6.61 -10.80
N GLU A 76 41.97 -6.01 -11.02
CA GLU A 76 40.81 -6.70 -11.60
C GLU A 76 40.49 -6.22 -13.01
N LYS A 77 40.02 -7.14 -13.86
CA LYS A 77 39.50 -6.82 -15.20
C LYS A 77 38.03 -6.44 -15.04
N LYS A 78 37.65 -5.20 -15.37
CA LYS A 78 36.28 -4.69 -15.24
C LYS A 78 35.63 -4.56 -16.61
N HIS A 79 34.35 -4.93 -16.69
CA HIS A 79 33.51 -4.79 -17.87
C HIS A 79 32.54 -3.62 -17.68
N PHE A 80 32.39 -2.81 -18.72
CA PHE A 80 31.51 -1.65 -18.78
C PHE A 80 30.54 -1.80 -19.95
N ALA A 81 29.25 -1.81 -19.66
CA ALA A 81 28.18 -1.92 -20.65
C ALA A 81 27.57 -0.55 -20.97
N LEU A 82 26.91 -0.41 -22.12
CA LEU A 82 26.26 0.85 -22.47
C LEU A 82 25.14 1.22 -21.49
N THR A 83 24.45 0.20 -20.99
CA THR A 83 23.30 0.32 -20.10
C THR A 83 23.63 0.16 -18.63
N ASP A 84 24.92 0.14 -18.28
CA ASP A 84 25.32 0.13 -16.88
C ASP A 84 25.29 1.54 -16.24
N MET A 85 25.57 1.56 -14.94
CA MET A 85 25.59 2.77 -14.12
C MET A 85 26.95 3.49 -14.14
N SER A 86 27.95 2.99 -14.89
CA SER A 86 29.29 3.59 -14.95
C SER A 86 29.33 4.92 -15.71
N GLY A 87 28.33 5.15 -16.57
CA GLY A 87 28.31 6.29 -17.48
C GLY A 87 29.05 6.08 -18.81
N TRP A 88 29.52 4.85 -19.08
CA TRP A 88 30.18 4.51 -20.34
C TRP A 88 29.33 4.86 -21.57
N GLY A 89 28.03 4.55 -21.55
CA GLY A 89 27.10 4.90 -22.63
C GLY A 89 27.05 6.40 -22.94
N GLN A 90 27.22 7.26 -21.94
CA GLN A 90 27.14 8.72 -22.05
C GLN A 90 28.39 9.35 -22.67
N VAL A 91 29.53 8.66 -22.69
CA VAL A 91 30.80 9.22 -23.18
C VAL A 91 31.34 8.50 -24.42
N SER A 92 30.79 7.35 -24.78
CA SER A 92 31.42 6.43 -25.74
C SER A 92 30.91 6.50 -27.17
N ALA A 93 29.79 7.17 -27.45
CA ALA A 93 29.11 7.05 -28.75
C ALA A 93 30.01 7.38 -29.97
N PRO A 94 30.82 8.46 -29.98
CA PRO A 94 31.72 8.74 -31.10
C PRO A 94 32.84 7.69 -31.25
N LEU A 95 33.35 7.18 -30.12
CA LEU A 95 34.38 6.13 -30.08
C LEU A 95 33.84 4.82 -30.66
N LEU A 96 32.63 4.43 -30.27
CA LEU A 96 31.96 3.22 -30.77
C LEU A 96 31.58 3.35 -32.25
N ALA A 97 31.17 4.54 -32.69
CA ALA A 97 30.91 4.81 -34.09
C ALA A 97 32.17 4.62 -34.95
N ALA A 98 33.34 5.07 -34.47
CA ALA A 98 34.61 4.78 -35.13
C ALA A 98 34.98 3.28 -35.05
N ALA A 99 34.79 2.64 -33.89
CA ALA A 99 35.07 1.22 -33.69
C ALA A 99 34.31 0.33 -34.67
N ARG A 100 33.02 0.63 -34.92
CA ARG A 100 32.15 -0.10 -35.86
C ARG A 100 32.60 0.06 -37.31
N VAL A 101 33.22 1.17 -37.68
CA VAL A 101 33.81 1.36 -39.02
C VAL A 101 35.12 0.59 -39.14
N ILE A 102 35.94 0.57 -38.08
CA ILE A 102 37.23 -0.13 -38.04
C ILE A 102 37.05 -1.65 -38.06
N ALA A 103 36.10 -2.17 -37.29
CA ALA A 103 35.88 -3.58 -37.09
C ALA A 103 34.36 -3.90 -37.06
N PRO A 104 33.67 -3.82 -38.21
CA PRO A 104 32.23 -4.15 -38.28
C PRO A 104 31.96 -5.65 -38.12
N GLY A 105 30.81 -6.02 -37.55
CA GLY A 105 30.39 -7.43 -37.41
C GLY A 105 31.04 -8.19 -36.25
N ASN A 106 31.33 -9.49 -36.41
CA ASN A 106 31.72 -10.43 -35.34
C ASN A 106 33.17 -10.28 -34.83
N VAL A 107 33.71 -9.05 -34.76
CA VAL A 107 34.95 -8.83 -34.02
C VAL A 107 34.57 -8.65 -32.55
N ASP A 108 34.77 -9.69 -31.76
CA ASP A 108 34.36 -9.67 -30.35
C ASP A 108 35.24 -8.74 -29.49
N GLU A 109 36.47 -8.47 -29.93
CA GLU A 109 37.45 -7.65 -29.21
C GLU A 109 38.29 -6.78 -30.17
N LEU A 110 38.09 -5.46 -30.12
CA LEU A 110 38.97 -4.47 -30.75
C LEU A 110 39.97 -3.96 -29.70
N GLN A 111 41.23 -4.32 -29.89
CA GLN A 111 42.37 -3.82 -29.12
C GLN A 111 43.28 -3.00 -30.03
N VAL A 112 43.63 -1.78 -29.59
CA VAL A 112 44.47 -0.86 -30.34
C VAL A 112 45.61 -0.39 -29.45
N GLN A 113 46.85 -0.61 -29.89
CA GLN A 113 48.05 -0.14 -29.20
C GLN A 113 48.62 1.07 -29.96
N PHE A 114 48.77 2.19 -29.25
CA PHE A 114 49.24 3.45 -29.82
C PHE A 114 50.75 3.61 -29.61
N GLY A 115 51.53 3.53 -30.70
CA GLY A 115 52.97 3.80 -30.69
C GLY A 115 53.30 5.24 -31.10
N THR A 116 54.57 5.63 -30.98
CA THR A 116 55.09 6.90 -31.51
C THR A 116 55.20 6.84 -33.04
N GLY A 117 54.19 7.37 -33.74
CA GLY A 117 54.17 7.47 -35.21
C GLY A 117 53.59 6.26 -35.95
N SER A 118 53.17 5.21 -35.24
CA SER A 118 52.48 4.04 -35.80
C SER A 118 51.37 3.55 -34.87
N ILE A 119 50.32 2.95 -35.45
CA ILE A 119 49.23 2.31 -34.69
C ILE A 119 49.31 0.81 -34.93
N HIS A 120 49.27 0.04 -33.84
CA HIS A 120 49.42 -1.40 -33.83
C HIS A 120 48.04 -2.05 -33.57
N VAL A 121 47.61 -2.95 -34.45
CA VAL A 121 46.32 -3.66 -34.34
C VAL A 121 46.46 -5.13 -34.67
N ASN A 122 45.52 -5.96 -34.22
CA ASN A 122 45.50 -7.36 -34.61
C ASN A 122 45.31 -7.52 -36.13
N VAL A 123 45.95 -8.50 -36.76
CA VAL A 123 45.81 -8.83 -38.18
C VAL A 123 44.36 -9.03 -38.60
N ALA A 124 43.52 -9.61 -37.72
CA ALA A 124 42.09 -9.79 -37.93
C ALA A 124 41.34 -8.46 -38.12
N VAL A 125 41.78 -7.38 -37.47
CA VAL A 125 41.21 -6.03 -37.65
C VAL A 125 41.47 -5.54 -39.07
N VAL A 126 42.69 -5.74 -39.57
CA VAL A 126 43.04 -5.36 -40.94
C VAL A 126 42.26 -6.20 -41.95
N SER A 127 42.18 -7.52 -41.77
CA SER A 127 41.42 -8.41 -42.65
C SER A 127 39.95 -8.00 -42.68
N ASN A 128 39.34 -7.79 -41.50
CA ASN A 128 37.95 -7.38 -41.39
C ASN A 128 37.69 -6.03 -42.07
N PHE A 129 38.53 -5.02 -41.79
CA PHE A 129 38.41 -3.72 -42.45
C PHE A 129 38.53 -3.86 -43.97
N GLN A 130 39.42 -4.70 -44.49
CA GLN A 130 39.68 -4.78 -45.94
C GLN A 130 38.71 -5.67 -46.74
N GLY A 131 37.73 -6.32 -46.12
CA GLY A 131 36.87 -7.25 -46.87
C GLY A 131 37.29 -8.71 -46.78
N GLU A 132 38.42 -9.00 -46.14
CA GLU A 132 39.13 -10.27 -46.30
C GLU A 132 38.76 -11.28 -45.21
N PRO A 133 38.43 -12.54 -45.55
CA PRO A 133 38.19 -13.56 -44.56
C PRO A 133 39.49 -13.90 -43.81
N PRO A 134 39.46 -14.00 -42.47
CA PRO A 134 40.65 -14.35 -41.70
C PRO A 134 41.10 -15.77 -42.08
N PRO A 135 42.36 -15.98 -42.45
CA PRO A 135 42.83 -17.31 -42.82
C PRO A 135 42.87 -18.21 -41.58
N LYS A 136 42.15 -19.35 -41.62
CA LYS A 136 42.04 -20.30 -40.51
C LYS A 136 43.10 -21.40 -40.56
N THR A 137 43.77 -21.57 -41.71
CA THR A 137 44.80 -22.58 -41.92
C THR A 137 46.03 -22.01 -42.60
N LEU A 138 47.16 -22.70 -42.43
CA LEU A 138 48.43 -22.36 -43.08
C LEU A 138 48.31 -22.42 -44.61
N ALA A 139 47.49 -23.32 -45.15
CA ALA A 139 47.19 -23.41 -46.58
C ALA A 139 46.38 -22.20 -47.08
N GLN A 140 45.36 -21.77 -46.34
CA GLN A 140 44.58 -20.56 -46.64
C GLN A 140 45.46 -19.31 -46.57
N THR A 141 46.33 -19.20 -45.57
CA THR A 141 47.27 -18.08 -45.42
C THR A 141 48.21 -17.99 -46.63
N ARG A 142 48.81 -19.11 -47.07
CA ARG A 142 49.67 -19.15 -48.26
C ARG A 142 48.92 -18.82 -49.55
N ALA A 143 47.68 -19.27 -49.69
CA ALA A 143 46.84 -18.93 -50.85
C ALA A 143 46.54 -17.43 -50.89
N LEU A 144 46.16 -16.84 -49.75
CA LEU A 144 45.90 -15.41 -49.60
C LEU A 144 47.15 -14.57 -49.92
N ILE A 145 48.32 -14.93 -49.37
CA ILE A 145 49.59 -14.24 -49.65
C ILE A 145 49.91 -14.24 -51.15
N ARG A 146 49.76 -15.38 -51.82
CA ARG A 146 50.00 -15.48 -53.28
C ARG A 146 49.06 -14.58 -54.05
N ARG A 147 47.77 -14.60 -53.75
CA ARG A 147 46.75 -13.76 -54.41
C ARG A 147 47.05 -12.27 -54.23
N LEU A 148 47.30 -11.83 -53.00
CA LEU A 148 47.58 -10.43 -52.70
C LEU A 148 48.90 -9.94 -53.31
N ASN A 149 49.94 -10.78 -53.35
CA ASN A 149 51.19 -10.46 -54.05
C ASN A 149 51.03 -10.38 -55.57
N GLN A 150 50.15 -11.21 -56.16
CA GLN A 150 49.85 -11.15 -57.60
C GLN A 150 49.07 -9.88 -57.95
N ASN A 151 48.04 -9.56 -57.16
CA ASN A 151 47.15 -8.43 -57.43
C ASN A 151 47.74 -7.07 -57.03
N GLN A 152 48.75 -7.05 -56.16
CA GLN A 152 49.33 -5.83 -55.56
C GLN A 152 48.28 -4.92 -54.89
N ALA A 153 47.11 -5.48 -54.53
CA ALA A 153 45.99 -4.79 -53.91
C ALA A 153 45.16 -5.79 -53.06
N PHE A 154 44.34 -5.26 -52.15
CA PHE A 154 43.22 -6.01 -51.57
C PHE A 154 42.09 -6.14 -52.59
N ASP A 155 41.26 -7.17 -52.46
CA ASP A 155 40.09 -7.29 -53.31
C ASP A 155 39.11 -6.14 -53.02
N PRO A 156 38.42 -5.58 -54.03
CA PRO A 156 37.39 -4.57 -53.79
C PRO A 156 36.29 -5.16 -52.92
N ILE A 157 35.82 -4.39 -51.93
CA ILE A 157 34.68 -4.78 -51.11
C ILE A 157 33.43 -4.79 -52.00
N PRO A 158 32.64 -5.88 -52.00
CA PRO A 158 31.42 -5.96 -52.80
C PRO A 158 30.43 -4.83 -52.47
N ASN A 159 29.74 -4.31 -53.48
CA ASN A 159 28.77 -3.22 -53.30
C ASN A 159 27.56 -3.62 -52.42
N ASP A 160 27.30 -4.92 -52.29
CA ASP A 160 26.24 -5.51 -51.47
C ASP A 160 26.71 -5.92 -50.06
N ASP A 161 27.97 -5.62 -49.69
CA ASP A 161 28.47 -5.85 -48.34
C ASP A 161 27.79 -4.89 -47.34
N ARG A 162 26.78 -5.42 -46.64
CA ARG A 162 26.00 -4.68 -45.64
C ARG A 162 26.80 -4.30 -44.39
N LEU A 163 27.92 -4.98 -44.11
CA LEU A 163 28.76 -4.69 -42.95
C LEU A 163 29.75 -3.55 -43.25
N ARG A 164 30.16 -3.38 -44.51
CA ARG A 164 31.24 -2.47 -44.92
C ARG A 164 30.85 -1.55 -46.09
N PRO A 165 29.73 -0.81 -46.01
CA PRO A 165 29.31 0.05 -47.11
C PRO A 165 30.33 1.17 -47.36
N ALA A 166 30.72 1.36 -48.62
CA ALA A 166 31.74 2.33 -49.03
C ALA A 166 31.42 3.77 -48.59
N SER A 167 30.13 4.13 -48.57
CA SER A 167 29.64 5.43 -48.10
C SER A 167 30.06 5.73 -46.66
N SER A 168 30.01 4.74 -45.76
CA SER A 168 30.34 4.87 -44.34
C SER A 168 31.84 5.00 -44.03
N ARG A 169 32.71 4.75 -45.02
CA ARG A 169 34.17 4.65 -44.84
C ARG A 169 34.95 5.68 -45.65
N SER A 170 34.21 6.52 -46.37
CA SER A 170 34.73 7.61 -47.21
C SER A 170 35.39 8.72 -46.38
N ALA A 171 36.18 9.57 -47.03
CA ALA A 171 36.74 10.77 -46.39
C ALA A 171 35.63 11.73 -45.89
N GLN A 172 34.50 11.80 -46.62
CA GLN A 172 33.34 12.58 -46.19
C GLN A 172 32.70 12.00 -44.93
N ALA A 173 32.55 10.67 -44.84
CA ALA A 173 32.06 10.03 -43.62
C ALA A 173 33.02 10.24 -42.44
N LEU A 174 34.33 10.14 -42.65
CA LEU A 174 35.32 10.43 -41.62
C LEU A 174 35.17 11.87 -41.06
N GLU A 175 34.98 12.85 -41.94
CA GLU A 175 34.78 14.24 -41.53
C GLU A 175 33.43 14.45 -40.82
N GLN A 176 32.38 13.79 -41.29
CA GLN A 176 31.07 13.79 -40.61
C GLN A 176 31.17 13.21 -39.19
N HIS A 177 31.93 12.14 -38.99
CA HIS A 177 32.16 11.57 -37.67
C HIS A 177 32.89 12.55 -36.74
N LYS A 178 33.88 13.30 -37.22
CA LYS A 178 34.54 14.35 -36.41
C LYS A 178 33.57 15.45 -35.98
N GLN A 179 32.74 15.93 -36.92
CA GLN A 179 31.74 16.97 -36.62
C GLN A 179 30.69 16.46 -35.62
N ASN A 180 30.25 15.21 -35.78
CA ASN A 180 29.31 14.58 -34.86
C ASN A 180 29.94 14.39 -33.46
N ALA A 181 31.21 13.98 -33.39
CA ALA A 181 31.95 13.87 -32.14
C ALA A 181 32.06 15.23 -31.42
N ALA A 182 32.40 16.29 -32.15
CA ALA A 182 32.48 17.64 -31.59
C ALA A 182 31.13 18.10 -31.02
N LYS A 183 30.02 17.85 -31.71
CA LYS A 183 28.67 18.16 -31.21
C LYS A 183 28.31 17.32 -29.98
N PHE A 184 28.61 16.02 -30.01
CA PHE A 184 28.30 15.09 -28.93
C PHE A 184 28.99 15.47 -27.62
N TYR A 185 30.28 15.80 -27.65
CA TYR A 185 31.02 16.12 -26.43
C TYR A 185 30.70 17.48 -25.82
N ILE A 186 29.93 18.33 -26.49
CA ILE A 186 29.39 19.57 -25.88
C ILE A 186 28.36 19.22 -24.81
N SER A 187 27.49 18.22 -25.07
CA SER A 187 26.40 17.85 -24.17
C SER A 187 26.68 16.61 -23.31
N ALA A 188 27.58 15.72 -23.73
CA ALA A 188 27.90 14.49 -23.00
C ALA A 188 28.24 14.70 -21.50
N PRO A 189 29.03 15.72 -21.10
CA PRO A 189 29.32 15.96 -19.68
C PRO A 189 28.08 16.31 -18.86
N GLN A 190 27.15 17.07 -19.44
CA GLN A 190 25.92 17.50 -18.78
C GLN A 190 24.98 16.31 -18.55
N ALA A 191 24.80 15.46 -19.57
CA ALA A 191 24.03 14.23 -19.43
C ALA A 191 24.64 13.22 -18.45
N LEU A 192 25.97 13.09 -18.44
CA LEU A 192 26.66 12.23 -17.47
C LEU A 192 26.50 12.75 -16.03
N THR A 193 26.60 14.07 -15.85
CA THR A 193 26.41 14.72 -14.54
C THR A 193 24.98 14.51 -14.04
N TYR A 194 23.98 14.77 -14.87
CA TYR A 194 22.57 14.50 -14.52
C TYR A 194 22.31 13.00 -14.26
N LYS A 195 22.90 12.10 -15.07
CA LYS A 195 22.78 10.64 -14.85
C LYS A 195 23.29 10.25 -13.47
N ARG A 196 24.45 10.77 -13.07
CA ARG A 196 25.03 10.51 -11.74
C ARG A 196 24.14 11.04 -10.64
N LEU A 197 23.70 12.29 -10.75
CA LEU A 197 22.80 12.92 -9.80
C LEU A 197 21.51 12.11 -9.61
N ALA A 198 20.83 11.77 -10.71
CA ALA A 198 19.60 10.98 -10.67
C ALA A 198 19.80 9.57 -10.09
N ILE A 199 20.90 8.91 -10.45
CA ILE A 199 21.25 7.59 -9.93
C ILE A 199 21.58 7.67 -8.44
N ASP A 200 22.31 8.70 -8.02
CA ASP A 200 22.72 8.90 -6.63
C ASP A 200 21.50 9.13 -5.74
N VAL A 201 20.60 10.04 -6.13
CA VAL A 201 19.31 10.25 -5.45
C VAL A 201 18.52 8.95 -5.32
N ALA A 202 18.43 8.16 -6.39
CA ALA A 202 17.63 6.94 -6.36
C ALA A 202 18.31 5.77 -5.61
N ASN A 203 19.64 5.69 -5.59
CA ASN A 203 20.38 4.68 -4.81
C ASN A 203 20.43 5.00 -3.31
N THR A 204 20.38 6.28 -2.95
CA THR A 204 20.39 6.76 -1.56
C THR A 204 18.99 6.91 -0.98
N LEU A 205 17.96 6.88 -1.83
CA LEU A 205 16.56 6.88 -1.41
C LEU A 205 16.34 5.75 -0.37
N PRO A 206 15.78 6.06 0.81
CA PRO A 206 15.66 5.05 1.85
C PRO A 206 14.70 3.91 1.45
N ASP A 207 15.17 2.67 1.52
CA ASP A 207 14.38 1.45 1.24
C ASP A 207 14.07 0.70 2.55
N VAL A 208 12.81 0.79 2.96
CA VAL A 208 12.29 0.20 4.21
C VAL A 208 12.51 -1.31 4.26
N ARG A 209 12.30 -2.02 3.14
CA ARG A 209 12.39 -3.48 3.10
C ARG A 209 13.82 -3.97 3.04
N ALA A 210 14.70 -3.25 2.36
CA ALA A 210 16.13 -3.53 2.36
C ALA A 210 16.74 -3.30 3.76
N GLU A 211 16.32 -2.25 4.47
CA GLU A 211 16.74 -2.02 5.86
C GLU A 211 16.18 -3.06 6.82
N ALA A 212 14.93 -3.49 6.64
CA ALA A 212 14.37 -4.61 7.40
C ALA A 212 15.14 -5.92 7.16
N LYS A 213 15.66 -6.14 5.95
CA LYS A 213 16.52 -7.30 5.65
C LYS A 213 17.81 -7.25 6.46
N LYS A 214 18.51 -6.11 6.45
CA LYS A 214 19.72 -5.91 7.26
C LYS A 214 19.44 -6.11 8.75
N TRP A 215 18.28 -5.63 9.22
CA TRP A 215 17.82 -5.85 10.58
C TRP A 215 17.62 -7.34 10.89
N ALA A 216 16.91 -8.07 10.04
CA ALA A 216 16.70 -9.51 10.17
C ALA A 216 18.02 -10.29 10.20
N GLU A 217 18.94 -10.02 9.27
CA GLU A 217 20.26 -10.66 9.21
C GLU A 217 21.08 -10.38 10.48
N SER A 218 21.00 -9.15 11.00
CA SER A 218 21.65 -8.75 12.25
C SER A 218 21.07 -9.49 13.46
N LEU A 219 19.74 -9.64 13.53
CA LEU A 219 19.07 -10.41 14.60
C LEU A 219 19.49 -11.88 14.56
N ILE A 220 19.50 -12.50 13.37
CA ILE A 220 19.93 -13.90 13.23
C ILE A 220 21.39 -14.06 13.61
N PHE A 221 22.27 -13.14 13.20
CA PHE A 221 23.68 -13.19 13.58
C PHE A 221 23.86 -13.05 15.10
N GLN A 222 23.13 -12.15 15.76
CA GLN A 222 23.19 -12.00 17.22
C GLN A 222 22.70 -13.25 17.96
N LEU A 223 21.64 -13.90 17.48
CA LEU A 223 21.04 -15.06 18.14
C LEU A 223 21.80 -16.36 17.87
N THR A 224 22.50 -16.47 16.72
CA THR A 224 23.05 -17.75 16.25
C THR A 224 24.55 -17.73 15.91
N GLY A 225 25.16 -16.54 15.77
CA GLY A 225 26.53 -16.36 15.28
C GLY A 225 26.71 -16.63 13.77
N LYS A 226 25.63 -16.85 13.01
CA LYS A 226 25.68 -17.21 11.58
C LYS A 226 25.25 -16.04 10.69
N HIS A 227 26.01 -15.83 9.61
CA HIS A 227 25.57 -14.98 8.50
C HIS A 227 24.64 -15.78 7.60
N VAL A 228 23.48 -15.19 7.28
CA VAL A 228 22.43 -15.81 6.46
C VAL A 228 21.90 -14.78 5.46
N ASP A 229 21.25 -15.25 4.40
CA ASP A 229 20.35 -14.41 3.61
C ASP A 229 18.94 -14.51 4.21
N ALA A 230 18.48 -13.44 4.87
CA ALA A 230 17.19 -13.46 5.58
C ALA A 230 15.98 -13.62 4.65
N ASP A 231 16.11 -13.38 3.35
CA ASP A 231 15.03 -13.63 2.38
C ASP A 231 14.77 -15.11 2.11
N THR A 232 15.69 -15.98 2.56
CA THR A 232 15.58 -17.44 2.43
C THR A 232 14.94 -18.10 3.66
N ILE A 233 14.67 -17.32 4.71
CA ILE A 233 14.07 -17.80 5.96
C ILE A 233 12.63 -17.31 6.01
N TYR A 234 11.70 -18.21 6.30
CA TYR A 234 10.27 -17.94 6.35
C TYR A 234 9.73 -18.14 7.75
N LEU A 235 8.96 -17.17 8.25
CA LEU A 235 8.06 -17.36 9.38
C LEU A 235 6.75 -17.94 8.85
N ASN A 236 6.56 -19.25 9.07
CA ASN A 236 5.35 -19.96 8.69
C ASN A 236 4.44 -20.13 9.90
N ARG A 237 3.15 -19.81 9.74
CA ARG A 237 2.13 -19.92 10.80
C ARG A 237 1.07 -20.95 10.44
N PHE A 238 0.65 -21.73 11.43
CA PHE A 238 -0.19 -22.92 11.30
C PHE A 238 -1.36 -22.89 12.30
N LYS A 239 -2.44 -23.62 12.01
CA LYS A 239 -3.62 -23.73 12.88
C LYS A 239 -3.58 -24.97 13.77
N SER A 240 -2.74 -25.95 13.42
CA SER A 240 -2.56 -27.16 14.20
C SER A 240 -1.08 -27.42 14.46
N SER A 241 -0.77 -28.12 15.54
CA SER A 241 0.58 -28.55 15.88
C SER A 241 0.56 -30.04 16.23
N SER A 242 1.63 -30.76 15.86
CA SER A 242 1.83 -32.17 16.20
C SER A 242 3.17 -32.35 16.91
N THR A 243 3.21 -33.24 17.90
CA THR A 243 4.49 -33.59 18.55
C THR A 243 5.30 -34.52 17.62
N PRO A 244 6.62 -34.29 17.46
CA PRO A 244 7.48 -35.13 16.65
C PRO A 244 7.48 -36.60 17.09
N LEU A 245 7.51 -37.52 16.13
CA LEU A 245 7.46 -38.97 16.38
C LEU A 245 8.67 -39.52 17.17
N SER A 246 9.79 -38.80 17.20
CA SER A 246 11.01 -39.20 17.92
C SER A 246 11.83 -37.98 18.36
N GLN A 247 12.76 -38.18 19.30
CA GLN A 247 13.69 -37.13 19.74
C GLN A 247 14.68 -36.72 18.64
N GLU A 248 14.98 -37.61 17.67
CA GLU A 248 15.84 -37.34 16.52
C GLU A 248 15.16 -36.44 15.47
N THR A 249 13.82 -36.42 15.46
CA THR A 249 13.01 -35.58 14.55
C THR A 249 12.47 -34.32 15.23
N ALA A 250 12.88 -34.05 16.48
CA ALA A 250 12.40 -32.89 17.21
C ALA A 250 12.87 -31.56 16.58
N THR A 251 11.94 -30.64 16.39
CA THR A 251 12.25 -29.26 15.99
C THR A 251 12.67 -28.44 17.21
N VAL A 252 13.27 -27.27 16.98
CA VAL A 252 13.65 -26.34 18.07
C VAL A 252 12.44 -25.85 18.87
N THR A 253 11.26 -25.75 18.22
CA THR A 253 10.00 -25.41 18.90
C THR A 253 9.35 -26.59 19.62
N GLY A 254 9.78 -27.83 19.31
CA GLY A 254 9.16 -29.05 19.82
C GLY A 254 7.90 -29.48 19.04
N TRP A 255 7.56 -28.80 17.95
CA TRP A 255 6.36 -29.06 17.13
C TRP A 255 6.70 -29.23 15.64
N GLU A 256 5.98 -30.13 14.98
CA GLU A 256 5.97 -30.30 13.53
C GLU A 256 4.57 -30.12 12.95
N HIS A 257 4.50 -29.79 11.66
CA HIS A 257 3.25 -29.55 10.94
C HIS A 257 3.17 -30.46 9.70
N PRO A 258 2.92 -31.77 9.90
CA PRO A 258 2.83 -32.73 8.82
C PRO A 258 1.48 -32.55 8.10
N ASN A 259 1.53 -32.34 6.78
CA ASN A 259 0.35 -32.22 5.91
C ASN A 259 -0.51 -30.95 6.07
N GLU A 260 -0.02 -29.92 6.76
CA GLU A 260 -0.67 -28.61 6.82
C GLU A 260 0.08 -27.58 5.98
N GLU A 261 -0.65 -26.70 5.30
CA GLU A 261 -0.08 -25.54 4.61
C GLU A 261 -0.21 -24.32 5.53
N PRO A 262 0.84 -23.49 5.68
CA PRO A 262 0.75 -22.34 6.56
C PRO A 262 -0.31 -21.37 6.03
N TYR A 263 -1.14 -20.84 6.94
CA TYR A 263 -2.12 -19.81 6.59
C TYR A 263 -1.45 -18.44 6.38
N SER A 264 -0.22 -18.28 6.86
CA SER A 264 0.66 -17.14 6.62
C SER A 264 2.08 -17.64 6.46
N SER A 265 2.74 -17.30 5.36
CA SER A 265 4.15 -17.59 5.09
C SER A 265 4.81 -16.31 4.62
N LEU A 266 5.67 -15.73 5.47
CA LEU A 266 6.36 -14.47 5.20
C LEU A 266 7.85 -14.68 5.30
N ARG A 267 8.63 -14.04 4.44
CA ARG A 267 10.08 -14.00 4.63
C ARG A 267 10.39 -13.26 5.92
N LEU A 268 11.52 -13.57 6.55
CA LEU A 268 11.84 -13.04 7.86
C LEU A 268 11.80 -11.49 7.93
N PRO A 269 12.31 -10.73 6.95
CA PRO A 269 12.24 -9.27 7.03
C PRO A 269 10.81 -8.74 6.87
N ASP A 270 9.98 -9.42 6.07
CA ASP A 270 8.56 -9.12 5.91
C ASP A 270 7.79 -9.37 7.22
N ALA A 271 8.11 -10.47 7.90
CA ALA A 271 7.54 -10.79 9.19
C ALA A 271 7.91 -9.76 10.27
N LEU A 272 9.14 -9.23 10.22
CA LEU A 272 9.57 -8.16 11.13
C LEU A 272 8.86 -6.83 10.85
N LEU A 273 8.72 -6.42 9.58
CA LEU A 273 7.95 -5.22 9.21
C LEU A 273 6.47 -5.35 9.56
N LYS A 274 5.94 -6.58 9.46
CA LYS A 274 4.58 -6.89 9.86
C LYS A 274 4.37 -6.82 11.37
N ASN A 275 5.44 -6.80 12.18
CA ASN A 275 5.43 -6.92 13.64
C ASN A 275 4.77 -8.21 14.16
N PHE A 276 5.04 -8.52 15.43
CA PHE A 276 4.40 -9.62 16.15
C PHE A 276 3.17 -9.09 16.90
N SER A 277 2.04 -9.80 16.79
CA SER A 277 0.76 -9.43 17.41
C SER A 277 0.76 -9.66 18.93
N GLU A 278 -0.18 -9.06 19.66
CA GLU A 278 -0.36 -9.30 21.10
C GLU A 278 -0.49 -10.81 21.42
N HIS A 279 -1.18 -11.58 20.58
CA HIS A 279 -1.30 -13.05 20.71
C HIS A 279 0.05 -13.78 20.61
N ASP A 280 1.01 -13.22 19.88
CA ASP A 280 2.35 -13.82 19.76
C ASP A 280 3.18 -13.62 21.03
N TRP A 281 2.83 -12.63 21.86
CA TRP A 281 3.54 -12.29 23.09
C TRP A 281 3.21 -13.27 24.23
N ASP A 282 2.10 -13.99 24.12
CA ASP A 282 1.72 -15.01 25.07
C ASP A 282 2.81 -16.09 25.15
N PRO A 283 3.38 -16.35 26.34
CA PRO A 283 4.48 -17.29 26.49
C PRO A 283 4.18 -18.67 25.89
N GLY A 284 4.95 -19.04 24.85
CA GLY A 284 4.84 -20.31 24.15
C GLY A 284 3.78 -20.38 23.05
N SER A 285 2.93 -19.36 22.89
CA SER A 285 1.89 -19.31 21.84
C SER A 285 2.51 -19.26 20.44
N LEU A 286 3.44 -18.33 20.22
CA LEU A 286 4.09 -18.17 18.93
C LEU A 286 4.90 -19.42 18.51
N ASP A 287 5.61 -20.06 19.44
CA ASP A 287 6.41 -21.25 19.12
C ASP A 287 5.55 -22.52 18.92
N LEU A 288 4.31 -22.52 19.42
CA LEU A 288 3.33 -23.57 19.19
C LEU A 288 2.71 -23.46 17.78
N GLU A 289 2.41 -22.24 17.35
CA GLU A 289 1.64 -21.96 16.14
C GLU A 289 2.52 -21.52 14.96
N ALA A 290 3.83 -21.38 15.15
CA ALA A 290 4.75 -20.96 14.12
C ALA A 290 6.14 -21.60 14.23
N GLY A 291 6.86 -21.57 13.12
CA GLY A 291 8.27 -21.96 13.08
C GLY A 291 9.03 -21.18 12.00
N LEU A 292 10.36 -21.13 12.14
CA LEU A 292 11.23 -20.62 11.10
C LEU A 292 11.67 -21.77 10.19
N TYR A 293 11.50 -21.61 8.87
CA TYR A 293 11.79 -22.64 7.88
C TYR A 293 12.56 -22.07 6.69
N MET A 294 13.30 -22.94 5.98
CA MET A 294 13.97 -22.60 4.72
C MET A 294 13.04 -22.69 3.51
N ASP A 295 11.80 -23.16 3.73
CA ASP A 295 10.75 -23.29 2.72
C ASP A 295 9.53 -22.45 3.12
N GLY A 296 8.99 -21.68 2.17
CA GLY A 296 7.66 -21.09 2.29
C GLY A 296 6.54 -22.06 1.90
N SER A 297 5.35 -21.53 1.58
CA SER A 297 4.18 -22.34 1.15
C SER A 297 4.46 -23.30 -0.03
N GLY A 298 3.78 -24.44 -0.04
CA GLY A 298 3.80 -25.48 -1.06
C GLY A 298 4.37 -26.83 -0.61
N LYS A 299 4.62 -27.04 0.70
CA LYS A 299 5.29 -28.24 1.22
C LYS A 299 4.38 -29.23 1.95
N SER A 300 3.09 -28.92 2.18
CA SER A 300 2.16 -29.82 2.88
C SER A 300 2.12 -31.24 2.29
N GLN A 301 2.17 -31.38 0.95
CA GLN A 301 2.13 -32.67 0.25
C GLN A 301 3.51 -33.33 0.06
N LYS A 302 4.59 -32.71 0.55
CA LYS A 302 5.98 -33.14 0.36
C LYS A 302 6.71 -33.33 1.69
N GLY A 303 6.00 -33.89 2.68
CA GLY A 303 6.52 -34.13 4.03
C GLY A 303 6.13 -33.07 5.06
N GLY A 304 5.62 -31.90 4.64
CA GLY A 304 5.21 -30.82 5.54
C GLY A 304 6.36 -29.93 6.02
N TYR A 305 6.29 -29.52 7.28
CA TYR A 305 7.26 -28.63 7.92
C TYR A 305 7.76 -29.26 9.23
N GLY A 306 9.06 -29.49 9.32
CA GLY A 306 9.68 -30.24 10.41
C GLY A 306 11.20 -30.07 10.46
N SER A 307 11.89 -30.99 11.13
CA SER A 307 13.32 -30.80 11.44
C SER A 307 14.26 -30.73 10.24
N TYR A 308 13.84 -31.30 9.09
CA TYR A 308 14.63 -31.36 7.86
C TYR A 308 14.61 -30.05 7.04
N ASN A 309 13.64 -29.17 7.27
CA ASN A 309 13.55 -27.87 6.60
C ASN A 309 13.38 -26.69 7.57
N GLN A 310 13.51 -26.91 8.88
CA GLN A 310 13.55 -25.84 9.88
C GLN A 310 14.82 -25.00 9.73
N PHE A 311 14.70 -23.71 10.01
CA PHE A 311 15.82 -22.91 10.48
C PHE A 311 15.86 -23.06 12.01
N PRO A 312 16.94 -23.59 12.61
CA PRO A 312 16.95 -24.05 14.01
C PRO A 312 17.04 -22.87 15.00
N LEU A 313 15.96 -22.10 15.10
CA LEU A 313 15.76 -20.97 16.00
C LEU A 313 14.27 -20.80 16.27
N ALA A 314 13.90 -20.60 17.54
CA ALA A 314 12.51 -20.37 17.91
C ALA A 314 12.04 -18.98 17.45
N PRO A 315 10.85 -18.85 16.81
CA PRO A 315 10.27 -17.55 16.47
C PRO A 315 10.20 -16.56 17.64
N SER A 316 9.88 -17.02 18.86
CA SER A 316 9.85 -16.19 20.07
C SER A 316 11.19 -15.53 20.39
N SER A 317 12.30 -16.20 20.08
CA SER A 317 13.64 -15.64 20.27
C SER A 317 13.91 -14.48 19.32
N VAL A 318 13.43 -14.58 18.07
CA VAL A 318 13.51 -13.47 17.10
C VAL A 318 12.64 -12.32 17.54
N MET A 319 11.40 -12.59 17.97
CA MET A 319 10.48 -11.57 18.49
C MET A 319 11.06 -10.81 19.68
N HIS A 320 11.56 -11.51 20.71
CA HIS A 320 12.15 -10.85 21.88
C HIS A 320 13.41 -10.05 21.56
N ALA A 321 14.20 -10.50 20.57
CA ALA A 321 15.36 -9.75 20.11
C ALA A 321 14.95 -8.50 19.30
N SER A 322 13.88 -8.59 18.51
CA SER A 322 13.38 -7.47 17.70
C SER A 322 12.84 -6.32 18.56
N TRP A 323 12.25 -6.60 19.73
CA TRP A 323 11.78 -5.58 20.68
C TRP A 323 12.87 -4.63 21.19
N LYS A 324 14.13 -5.05 21.13
CA LYS A 324 15.28 -4.21 21.53
C LYS A 324 15.70 -3.22 20.44
N THR A 325 15.06 -3.27 19.28
CA THR A 325 15.38 -2.43 18.13
C THR A 325 14.26 -1.44 17.87
N ASP A 326 14.59 -0.15 17.93
CA ASP A 326 13.72 0.91 17.44
C ASP A 326 13.95 1.11 15.93
N PHE A 327 13.26 0.30 15.12
CA PHE A 327 13.39 0.33 13.67
C PHE A 327 12.82 1.61 13.05
N GLN A 328 11.75 2.15 13.65
CA GLN A 328 11.14 3.42 13.22
C GLN A 328 12.10 4.58 13.38
N ALA A 329 12.75 4.74 14.54
CA ALA A 329 13.75 5.81 14.73
C ALA A 329 14.96 5.66 13.78
N GLN A 330 15.40 4.43 13.49
CA GLN A 330 16.45 4.18 12.49
C GLN A 330 16.01 4.65 11.10
N MET A 331 14.76 4.38 10.74
CA MET A 331 14.19 4.79 9.47
C MET A 331 14.04 6.31 9.37
N SER A 332 13.48 6.95 10.39
CA SER A 332 13.33 8.40 10.47
C SER A 332 14.67 9.11 10.31
N LYS A 333 15.72 8.61 10.98
CA LYS A 333 17.08 9.14 10.82
C LYS A 333 17.62 9.01 9.40
N LYS A 334 17.34 7.89 8.71
CA LYS A 334 17.75 7.70 7.30
C LYS A 334 17.00 8.63 6.37
N ILE A 335 15.70 8.83 6.57
CA ILE A 335 14.89 9.79 5.82
C ILE A 335 15.43 11.21 6.02
N ASP A 336 15.69 11.62 7.27
CA ASP A 336 16.24 12.94 7.57
C ASP A 336 17.61 13.16 6.94
N THR A 337 18.47 12.14 6.97
CA THR A 337 19.81 12.19 6.35
C THR A 337 19.69 12.30 4.84
N PHE A 338 18.83 11.51 4.21
CA PHE A 338 18.58 11.58 2.77
C PHE A 338 18.15 12.99 2.34
N TRP A 339 17.16 13.58 3.01
CA TRP A 339 16.71 14.93 2.64
C TRP A 339 17.74 16.00 2.94
N LYS A 340 18.52 15.86 4.02
CA LYS A 340 19.61 16.78 4.31
C LYS A 340 20.66 16.77 3.20
N ASP A 341 21.00 15.60 2.69
CA ASP A 341 22.12 15.43 1.76
C ASP A 341 21.68 15.55 0.28
N HIS A 342 20.42 15.25 -0.06
CA HIS A 342 19.95 15.13 -1.45
C HIS A 342 18.73 16.00 -1.82
N LEU A 343 18.23 16.90 -0.95
CA LEU A 343 17.04 17.72 -1.29
C LEU A 343 17.21 18.50 -2.61
N ASN A 344 18.36 19.15 -2.82
CA ASN A 344 18.61 19.91 -4.04
C ASN A 344 18.66 19.02 -5.29
N ASP A 345 19.32 17.87 -5.20
CA ASP A 345 19.44 16.92 -6.30
C ASP A 345 18.09 16.29 -6.65
N TYR A 346 17.27 16.03 -5.63
CA TYR A 346 15.90 15.58 -5.79
C TYR A 346 15.04 16.62 -6.54
N GLU A 347 15.17 17.91 -6.21
CA GLU A 347 14.51 19.01 -6.93
C GLU A 347 14.92 19.05 -8.42
N VAL A 348 16.23 18.91 -8.70
CA VAL A 348 16.78 18.88 -10.06
C VAL A 348 16.22 17.70 -10.85
N ALA A 349 16.13 16.52 -10.23
CA ALA A 349 15.57 15.32 -10.84
C ALA A 349 14.08 15.49 -11.20
N LEU A 350 13.27 16.07 -10.30
CA LEU A 350 11.86 16.38 -10.56
C LEU A 350 11.69 17.38 -11.72
N LYS A 351 12.47 18.46 -11.72
CA LYS A 351 12.43 19.46 -12.80
C LYS A 351 12.85 18.85 -14.13
N GLY A 352 13.88 18.00 -14.14
CA GLY A 352 14.31 17.29 -15.35
C GLY A 352 13.25 16.34 -15.90
N GLU A 353 12.61 15.54 -15.05
CA GLU A 353 11.51 14.63 -15.45
C GLU A 353 10.31 15.42 -16.01
N PHE A 354 9.89 16.49 -15.34
CA PHE A 354 8.80 17.35 -15.82
C PHE A 354 9.07 17.90 -17.22
N VAL A 355 10.27 18.45 -17.44
CA VAL A 355 10.65 19.03 -18.74
C VAL A 355 10.77 17.96 -19.81
N PHE A 356 11.28 16.78 -19.44
CA PHE A 356 11.34 15.62 -20.33
C PHE A 356 9.94 15.23 -20.80
N GLN A 357 8.99 15.07 -19.88
CA GLN A 357 7.62 14.69 -20.20
C GLN A 357 6.94 15.76 -21.06
N ALA A 358 7.14 17.05 -20.75
CA ALA A 358 6.56 18.15 -21.52
C ALA A 358 7.08 18.15 -22.97
N ARG A 359 8.39 17.96 -23.14
CA ARG A 359 9.03 17.87 -24.47
C ARG A 359 8.61 16.58 -25.21
N LYS A 360 8.55 15.44 -24.52
CA LYS A 360 8.13 14.12 -25.07
C LYS A 360 6.71 14.21 -25.61
N GLN A 361 5.79 14.71 -24.80
CA GLN A 361 4.37 14.77 -25.14
C GLN A 361 4.09 15.79 -26.26
N LEU A 362 4.75 16.96 -26.26
CA LEU A 362 4.68 17.92 -27.37
C LEU A 362 5.14 17.29 -28.68
N LYS A 363 6.32 16.66 -28.70
CA LYS A 363 6.85 15.99 -29.90
C LYS A 363 5.94 14.87 -30.38
N ALA A 364 5.33 14.12 -29.46
CA ALA A 364 4.38 13.06 -29.80
C ALA A 364 3.07 13.60 -30.40
N PHE A 365 2.62 14.78 -29.95
CA PHE A 365 1.44 15.44 -30.52
C PHE A 365 1.73 16.02 -31.91
N GLU A 366 2.84 16.75 -32.08
CA GLU A 366 3.19 17.41 -33.34
C GLU A 366 3.57 16.45 -34.47
N ARG A 367 4.02 15.21 -34.14
CA ARG A 367 4.29 14.16 -35.13
C ARG A 367 3.02 13.56 -35.76
N LYS A 368 1.88 13.68 -35.09
CA LYS A 368 0.59 13.16 -35.59
C LYS A 368 0.03 14.08 -36.67
N SER A 369 -0.61 13.51 -37.68
CA SER A 369 -1.36 14.27 -38.68
C SER A 369 -2.56 15.00 -38.03
N PRO A 370 -3.09 16.07 -38.65
CA PRO A 370 -4.27 16.77 -38.12
C PRO A 370 -5.49 15.86 -37.87
N ALA A 371 -5.67 14.81 -38.68
CA ALA A 371 -6.74 13.84 -38.50
C ALA A 371 -6.53 12.96 -37.25
N GLU A 372 -5.31 12.47 -37.03
CA GLU A 372 -4.95 11.70 -35.83
C GLU A 372 -5.01 12.58 -34.57
N GLN A 373 -4.66 13.87 -34.68
CA GLN A 373 -4.80 14.83 -33.60
C GLN A 373 -6.27 15.01 -33.19
N ALA A 374 -7.19 15.10 -34.16
CA ALA A 374 -8.62 15.26 -33.91
C ALA A 374 -9.27 14.01 -33.27
N LEU A 375 -8.70 12.82 -33.45
CA LEU A 375 -9.18 11.58 -32.83
C LEU A 375 -8.73 11.40 -31.37
N GLN A 376 -7.75 12.17 -30.90
CA GLN A 376 -7.35 12.12 -29.50
C GLN A 376 -8.42 12.71 -28.59
N ALA A 377 -8.58 12.09 -27.41
CA ALA A 377 -9.40 12.64 -26.33
C ALA A 377 -8.97 14.10 -26.05
N PRO A 378 -9.90 15.06 -25.86
CA PRO A 378 -9.58 16.46 -25.62
C PRO A 378 -8.51 16.67 -24.54
N GLU A 379 -8.55 15.85 -23.50
CA GLU A 379 -7.65 15.87 -22.35
C GLU A 379 -6.21 15.50 -22.73
N HIS A 380 -6.01 14.72 -23.79
CA HIS A 380 -4.69 14.25 -24.22
C HIS A 380 -4.06 15.17 -25.29
N ARG A 381 -4.80 16.17 -25.78
CA ARG A 381 -4.33 17.10 -26.83
C ARG A 381 -3.40 18.16 -26.24
N PHE A 382 -2.11 17.85 -26.24
CA PHE A 382 -1.07 18.72 -25.69
C PHE A 382 -0.37 19.52 -26.79
N THR A 383 -0.84 20.75 -27.01
CA THR A 383 -0.39 21.64 -28.08
C THR A 383 0.85 22.44 -27.69
N ARG A 384 1.40 23.19 -28.66
CA ARG A 384 2.52 24.12 -28.43
C ARG A 384 2.17 25.22 -27.41
N ASP A 385 0.91 25.62 -27.34
CA ASP A 385 0.44 26.65 -26.40
C ASP A 385 0.35 26.07 -24.98
N ASP A 386 -0.15 24.83 -24.87
CA ASP A 386 -0.18 24.05 -23.63
C ASP A 386 1.25 23.82 -23.09
N TYR A 387 2.20 23.52 -23.98
CA TYR A 387 3.62 23.43 -23.62
C TYR A 387 4.18 24.75 -23.06
N ARG A 388 3.90 25.89 -23.70
CA ARG A 388 4.34 27.21 -23.19
C ARG A 388 3.73 27.52 -21.83
N MET A 389 2.47 27.14 -21.62
CA MET A 389 1.77 27.31 -20.36
C MET A 389 2.42 26.52 -19.23
N VAL A 390 2.67 25.22 -19.40
CA VAL A 390 3.26 24.41 -18.31
C VAL A 390 4.73 24.77 -18.06
N MET A 391 5.47 25.19 -19.09
CA MET A 391 6.85 25.66 -18.94
C MET A 391 6.96 26.99 -18.15
N ALA A 392 5.84 27.66 -17.82
CA ALA A 392 5.83 28.78 -16.89
C ALA A 392 6.30 28.40 -15.46
N ALA A 393 6.23 27.12 -15.08
CA ALA A 393 6.82 26.61 -13.84
C ALA A 393 8.36 26.52 -13.89
N ALA A 394 8.98 26.57 -15.07
CA ALA A 394 10.42 26.52 -15.27
C ALA A 394 10.91 27.66 -16.20
N PRO A 395 10.69 28.94 -15.82
CA PRO A 395 10.80 30.08 -16.74
C PRO A 395 12.22 30.44 -17.17
N HIS A 396 13.25 29.82 -16.57
CA HIS A 396 14.65 29.97 -16.97
C HIS A 396 15.08 28.99 -18.07
N LEU A 397 14.27 27.98 -18.33
CA LEU A 397 14.58 26.99 -19.35
C LEU A 397 14.12 27.47 -20.73
N PRO A 398 14.86 27.13 -21.81
CA PRO A 398 14.46 27.46 -23.17
C PRO A 398 13.15 26.76 -23.55
N LEU A 399 12.26 27.52 -24.19
CA LEU A 399 11.01 27.00 -24.77
C LEU A 399 11.23 26.20 -26.07
N ASP A 400 12.44 26.22 -26.64
CA ASP A 400 12.78 25.29 -27.71
C ASP A 400 13.00 23.89 -27.11
N GLU A 401 12.13 22.96 -27.46
CA GLU A 401 12.12 21.56 -27.02
C GLU A 401 13.31 20.74 -27.53
N ASN A 402 14.11 21.31 -28.44
CA ASN A 402 15.34 20.71 -28.98
C ASN A 402 16.60 21.40 -28.47
N ALA A 403 16.46 22.54 -27.75
CA ALA A 403 17.61 23.19 -27.15
C ALA A 403 18.19 22.32 -26.02
N PRO A 404 19.49 22.01 -26.05
CA PRO A 404 20.14 21.24 -25.00
C PRO A 404 20.14 22.05 -23.70
N LEU A 405 19.84 21.37 -22.60
CA LEU A 405 19.90 21.94 -21.26
C LEU A 405 21.28 21.74 -20.63
N THR A 406 21.50 22.43 -19.51
CA THR A 406 22.62 22.22 -18.59
C THR A 406 22.06 21.87 -17.21
N VAL A 407 22.83 21.16 -16.39
CA VAL A 407 22.43 20.83 -15.02
C VAL A 407 22.26 22.12 -14.21
N GLU A 408 23.12 23.11 -14.43
CA GLU A 408 23.04 24.42 -13.78
C GLU A 408 21.72 25.15 -14.11
N GLN A 409 21.17 24.98 -15.32
CA GLN A 409 19.86 25.51 -15.68
C GLN A 409 18.72 24.80 -14.94
N LEU A 410 18.85 23.49 -14.67
CA LEU A 410 17.87 22.73 -13.89
C LEU A 410 17.96 23.07 -12.39
N GLU A 411 19.15 23.36 -11.88
CA GLU A 411 19.37 23.82 -10.50
C GLU A 411 18.81 25.23 -10.24
N ALA A 412 18.76 26.07 -11.27
CA ALA A 412 18.26 27.43 -11.14
C ALA A 412 16.80 27.46 -10.66
N LYS A 413 16.58 28.05 -9.48
CA LYS A 413 15.24 28.24 -8.89
C LYS A 413 14.62 29.54 -9.39
N ALA A 414 13.35 29.51 -9.75
CA ALA A 414 12.59 30.72 -10.06
C ALA A 414 11.12 30.63 -9.67
N PRO A 415 10.52 31.77 -9.26
CA PRO A 415 9.08 31.86 -9.12
C PRO A 415 8.40 31.66 -10.47
N VAL A 416 7.19 31.11 -10.43
CA VAL A 416 6.30 31.00 -11.60
C VAL A 416 6.11 32.38 -12.26
N LYS A 417 6.20 32.45 -13.59
CA LYS A 417 6.06 33.71 -14.35
C LYS A 417 4.77 33.77 -15.18
N GLY A 418 4.28 35.00 -15.38
CA GLY A 418 3.25 35.32 -16.37
C GLY A 418 1.81 35.21 -15.85
N ASN A 419 0.87 34.97 -16.75
CA ASN A 419 -0.56 34.84 -16.45
C ASN A 419 -0.96 33.41 -16.01
N VAL A 420 0.02 32.55 -15.72
CA VAL A 420 -0.21 31.17 -15.28
C VAL A 420 -0.05 31.09 -13.77
N GLN A 421 -1.03 30.49 -13.09
CA GLN A 421 -0.91 30.11 -11.68
C GLN A 421 -0.65 28.61 -11.58
N VAL A 422 0.22 28.22 -10.65
CA VAL A 422 0.53 26.82 -10.37
C VAL A 422 0.10 26.50 -8.95
N HIS A 423 -0.56 25.36 -8.77
CA HIS A 423 -1.05 24.84 -7.50
C HIS A 423 -0.63 23.39 -7.36
N ALA A 424 -0.55 22.88 -6.14
CA ALA A 424 -0.73 21.45 -5.93
C ALA A 424 -2.19 21.10 -6.30
N LEU A 425 -2.44 19.92 -6.89
CA LEU A 425 -3.82 19.44 -7.01
C LEU A 425 -4.40 19.28 -5.62
N ASP A 426 -5.55 19.89 -5.36
CA ASP A 426 -6.26 19.83 -4.09
C ASP A 426 -7.58 19.09 -4.27
N ILE A 427 -7.93 18.20 -3.34
CA ILE A 427 -9.23 17.54 -3.32
C ILE A 427 -9.78 17.61 -1.91
N GLY A 428 -10.87 18.36 -1.72
CA GLY A 428 -11.52 18.51 -0.42
C GLY A 428 -10.63 19.16 0.64
N GLY A 429 -9.74 20.08 0.23
CA GLY A 429 -8.80 20.76 1.12
C GLY A 429 -7.54 19.95 1.47
N PHE A 430 -7.32 18.81 0.81
CA PHE A 430 -6.10 18.04 0.92
C PHE A 430 -5.25 18.19 -0.35
N PRO A 431 -4.04 18.80 -0.27
CA PRO A 431 -3.16 18.91 -1.42
C PRO A 431 -2.40 17.61 -1.69
N SER A 432 -2.18 17.33 -2.97
CA SER A 432 -1.28 16.29 -3.47
C SER A 432 0.17 16.67 -3.17
N SER A 433 1.01 15.65 -2.97
CA SER A 433 2.44 15.83 -2.75
C SER A 433 3.24 16.18 -4.01
N ASP A 434 2.71 15.86 -5.19
CA ASP A 434 3.50 15.80 -6.43
C ASP A 434 2.71 16.13 -7.72
N ILE A 435 1.38 16.06 -7.71
CA ILE A 435 0.56 16.52 -8.85
C ILE A 435 0.50 18.05 -8.88
N LEU A 436 0.89 18.64 -10.02
CA LEU A 436 0.77 20.07 -10.27
C LEU A 436 -0.44 20.41 -11.13
N ARG A 437 -1.18 21.44 -10.76
CA ARG A 437 -2.26 22.04 -11.54
C ARG A 437 -1.86 23.43 -12.04
N PHE A 438 -1.92 23.62 -13.34
CA PHE A 438 -1.66 24.88 -14.03
C PHE A 438 -2.98 25.52 -14.44
N THR A 439 -3.15 26.79 -14.12
CA THR A 439 -4.35 27.56 -14.43
C THR A 439 -3.96 28.80 -15.24
N ASP A 440 -4.54 28.96 -16.43
CA ASP A 440 -4.38 30.19 -17.22
C ASP A 440 -5.44 31.20 -16.81
N LEU A 441 -5.02 32.37 -16.32
CA LEU A 441 -5.92 33.42 -15.84
C LEU A 441 -6.70 34.13 -16.95
N GLY A 442 -6.29 33.99 -18.22
CA GLY A 442 -6.95 34.64 -19.35
C GLY A 442 -8.13 33.86 -19.92
N ASN A 443 -8.08 32.53 -19.88
CA ASN A 443 -9.10 31.65 -20.48
C ASN A 443 -9.63 30.57 -19.52
N HIS A 444 -9.15 30.53 -18.27
CA HIS A 444 -9.52 29.57 -17.23
C HIS A 444 -9.23 28.09 -17.55
N GLN A 445 -8.41 27.82 -18.56
CA GLN A 445 -7.95 26.48 -18.90
C GLN A 445 -7.14 25.88 -17.74
N GLN A 446 -7.31 24.57 -17.50
CA GLN A 446 -6.54 23.82 -16.52
C GLN A 446 -5.66 22.78 -17.22
N ILE A 447 -4.44 22.57 -16.73
CA ILE A 447 -3.60 21.42 -17.10
C ILE A 447 -3.12 20.75 -15.82
N LEU A 448 -3.29 19.43 -15.71
CA LEU A 448 -2.64 18.63 -14.68
C LEU A 448 -1.35 18.03 -15.20
N TYR A 449 -0.30 18.08 -14.39
CA TYR A 449 0.88 17.23 -14.50
C TYR A 449 0.80 16.15 -13.44
N ILE A 450 0.68 14.89 -13.87
CA ILE A 450 0.63 13.72 -12.99
C ILE A 450 1.92 12.91 -13.21
N PRO A 451 2.89 12.96 -12.29
CA PRO A 451 4.12 12.19 -12.39
C PRO A 451 3.84 10.70 -12.60
N GLY A 452 4.54 10.06 -13.55
CA GLY A 452 4.38 8.63 -13.83
C GLY A 452 3.13 8.23 -14.63
N ALA A 453 2.25 9.16 -14.99
CA ALA A 453 1.12 8.91 -15.89
C ALA A 453 1.52 8.98 -17.36
N GLU A 454 0.80 8.25 -18.22
CA GLU A 454 0.95 8.30 -19.68
C GLU A 454 -0.43 8.51 -20.33
N PRO A 455 -0.72 9.69 -20.91
CA PRO A 455 0.14 10.87 -20.95
C PRO A 455 0.30 11.55 -19.57
N ALA A 456 1.45 12.20 -19.35
CA ALA A 456 1.77 12.88 -18.09
C ALA A 456 1.01 14.21 -17.90
N PHE A 457 0.64 14.87 -18.99
CA PHE A 457 -0.14 16.11 -18.99
C PHE A 457 -1.56 15.89 -19.48
N LEU A 458 -2.55 16.32 -18.68
CA LEU A 458 -3.98 16.25 -19.01
C LEU A 458 -4.60 17.65 -19.03
N LYS A 459 -5.29 17.99 -20.11
CA LYS A 459 -5.92 19.31 -20.33
C LYS A 459 -7.41 19.30 -20.01
N PHE A 460 -7.90 20.36 -19.39
CA PHE A 460 -9.32 20.58 -19.12
C PHE A 460 -9.72 22.01 -19.50
N ALA A 461 -10.92 22.17 -20.05
CA ALA A 461 -11.43 23.47 -20.48
C ALA A 461 -11.73 24.41 -19.30
N SER A 462 -12.01 23.85 -18.12
CA SER A 462 -12.35 24.58 -16.90
C SER A 462 -12.09 23.72 -15.66
N VAL A 463 -12.28 24.29 -14.47
CA VAL A 463 -12.18 23.55 -13.20
C VAL A 463 -13.30 22.52 -13.05
N GLU A 464 -14.50 22.81 -13.56
CA GLU A 464 -15.64 21.89 -13.52
C GLU A 464 -15.39 20.64 -14.38
N ALA A 465 -14.72 20.81 -15.54
CA ALA A 465 -14.31 19.68 -16.37
C ALA A 465 -13.25 18.81 -15.67
N LEU A 466 -12.36 19.43 -14.89
CA LEU A 466 -11.41 18.72 -14.05
C LEU A 466 -12.14 17.94 -12.93
N ASP A 467 -13.10 18.56 -12.24
CA ASP A 467 -13.87 17.90 -11.18
C ASP A 467 -14.65 16.69 -11.69
N GLN A 468 -15.26 16.83 -12.88
CA GLN A 468 -15.93 15.72 -13.54
C GLN A 468 -14.95 14.58 -13.87
N TRP A 469 -13.75 14.92 -14.32
CA TRP A 469 -12.71 13.92 -14.59
C TRP A 469 -12.26 13.20 -13.30
N ILE A 470 -12.09 13.93 -12.19
CA ILE A 470 -11.74 13.34 -10.88
C ILE A 470 -12.84 12.38 -10.45
N ALA A 471 -14.11 12.82 -10.47
CA ALA A 471 -15.26 11.98 -10.15
C ALA A 471 -15.29 10.71 -10.99
N GLU A 472 -15.00 10.80 -12.29
CA GLU A 472 -14.92 9.64 -13.18
C GLU A 472 -13.77 8.68 -12.83
N GLN A 473 -12.62 9.19 -12.33
CA GLN A 473 -11.54 8.32 -11.84
C GLN A 473 -11.99 7.52 -10.61
N THR A 474 -12.82 8.12 -9.74
CA THR A 474 -13.30 7.45 -8.51
C THR A 474 -14.20 6.25 -8.77
N LYS A 475 -14.91 6.22 -9.91
CA LYS A 475 -15.80 5.10 -10.31
C LYS A 475 -15.04 3.81 -10.60
N ASN A 476 -13.73 3.87 -10.84
CA ASN A 476 -12.89 2.71 -11.06
C ASN A 476 -11.88 2.55 -9.92
N VAL A 477 -11.96 1.45 -9.18
CA VAL A 477 -11.09 1.18 -8.00
C VAL A 477 -9.60 1.31 -8.32
N LYS A 478 -9.12 0.84 -9.48
CA LYS A 478 -7.70 0.95 -9.85
C LYS A 478 -7.28 2.38 -10.14
N LYS A 479 -8.12 3.14 -10.85
CA LYS A 479 -7.84 4.56 -11.17
C LYS A 479 -7.94 5.45 -9.92
N SER A 480 -8.92 5.16 -9.07
CA SER A 480 -9.09 5.76 -7.74
C SER A 480 -7.83 5.56 -6.88
N GLN A 481 -7.36 4.32 -6.73
CA GLN A 481 -6.14 4.01 -5.99
C GLN A 481 -4.88 4.64 -6.61
N ALA A 482 -4.79 4.70 -7.95
CA ALA A 482 -3.68 5.37 -8.63
C ALA A 482 -3.66 6.87 -8.32
N LEU A 483 -4.82 7.55 -8.33
CA LEU A 483 -4.91 8.97 -7.99
C LEU A 483 -4.63 9.21 -6.49
N LEU A 484 -5.18 8.40 -5.60
CA LEU A 484 -4.93 8.47 -4.15
C LEU A 484 -3.46 8.22 -3.78
N ALA A 485 -2.71 7.50 -4.62
CA ALA A 485 -1.27 7.28 -4.40
C ALA A 485 -0.43 8.55 -4.53
N HIS A 486 -1.00 9.68 -4.96
CA HIS A 486 -0.35 11.00 -5.00
C HIS A 486 -0.63 11.87 -3.76
N PHE A 487 -1.28 11.31 -2.75
CA PHE A 487 -1.60 11.98 -1.49
C PHE A 487 -0.94 11.25 -0.31
N PRO A 488 -0.58 11.97 0.77
CA PRO A 488 -0.10 11.33 2.00
C PRO A 488 -1.10 10.33 2.55
N LEU A 489 -0.64 9.21 3.11
CA LEU A 489 -1.51 8.18 3.70
C LEU A 489 -2.37 8.74 4.82
N ILE A 490 -1.83 9.69 5.58
CA ILE A 490 -2.55 10.32 6.68
C ILE A 490 -3.81 11.05 6.21
N THR A 491 -3.84 11.67 5.02
CA THR A 491 -5.01 12.42 4.54
C THR A 491 -6.13 11.53 3.99
N ARG A 492 -5.87 10.22 3.86
CA ARG A 492 -6.86 9.26 3.35
C ARG A 492 -7.88 8.84 4.39
N GLN A 493 -7.49 8.85 5.67
CA GLN A 493 -8.33 8.44 6.79
C GLN A 493 -9.21 9.60 7.31
N ASN A 494 -10.33 9.28 7.95
CA ASN A 494 -11.19 10.27 8.60
C ASN A 494 -10.51 10.76 9.90
N HIS A 495 -10.57 12.07 10.14
CA HIS A 495 -9.94 12.68 11.32
C HIS A 495 -10.95 13.39 12.21
N GLU A 496 -10.82 13.18 13.53
CA GLU A 496 -11.41 14.10 14.51
C GLU A 496 -10.63 15.44 14.50
N PRO A 497 -11.28 16.59 14.74
CA PRO A 497 -10.64 17.91 14.66
C PRO A 497 -9.36 18.06 15.51
N SER A 498 -9.26 17.34 16.63
CA SER A 498 -8.11 17.34 17.53
C SER A 498 -6.90 16.54 17.00
N THR A 499 -7.12 15.59 16.08
CA THR A 499 -6.10 14.66 15.59
C THR A 499 -5.09 15.36 14.64
N LEU A 500 -5.56 16.29 13.81
CA LEU A 500 -4.70 17.05 12.89
C LEU A 500 -3.83 18.10 13.62
N GLU A 501 -4.33 18.68 14.72
CA GLU A 501 -3.53 19.59 15.56
C GLU A 501 -2.44 18.85 16.36
N TYR A 502 -2.70 17.59 16.70
CA TYR A 502 -1.76 16.68 17.38
C TYR A 502 -0.68 16.15 16.42
N ILE A 503 -1.04 15.69 15.21
CA ILE A 503 -0.09 15.26 14.16
C ILE A 503 0.83 16.41 13.77
N GLY A 504 0.29 17.63 13.67
CA GLY A 504 1.05 18.84 13.44
C GLY A 504 2.05 19.18 14.56
N ARG A 505 1.98 18.60 15.76
CA ARG A 505 2.97 18.80 16.83
C ARG A 505 3.96 17.64 16.97
N ALA A 506 3.59 16.44 16.50
CA ALA A 506 4.40 15.22 16.57
C ALA A 506 5.42 15.08 15.42
N LEU A 507 5.13 15.64 14.25
CA LEU A 507 6.09 15.73 13.15
C LEU A 507 7.08 16.88 13.39
N ALA A 508 8.30 16.78 12.83
CA ALA A 508 9.36 17.80 12.95
C ALA A 508 8.81 19.23 12.75
N PRO A 509 9.38 20.28 13.38
CA PRO A 509 8.83 21.65 13.37
C PRO A 509 8.47 22.20 11.98
N GLU A 510 9.15 21.73 10.94
CA GLU A 510 8.94 22.11 9.55
C GLU A 510 7.68 21.46 8.93
N ALA A 511 7.33 20.24 9.34
CA ALA A 511 6.08 19.56 8.98
C ALA A 511 4.87 20.13 9.74
N SER A 512 5.07 20.64 10.97
CA SER A 512 4.06 21.40 11.74
C SER A 512 3.57 22.64 10.99
N LEU A 513 4.51 23.35 10.37
CA LEU A 513 4.23 24.55 9.60
C LEU A 513 3.54 24.22 8.27
N PHE A 514 3.95 23.12 7.61
CA PHE A 514 3.31 22.62 6.38
C PHE A 514 1.84 22.22 6.62
N LEU A 515 1.56 21.45 7.67
CA LEU A 515 0.19 21.04 8.03
C LEU A 515 -0.71 22.24 8.39
N LYS A 516 -0.12 23.29 9.00
CA LYS A 516 -0.83 24.53 9.37
C LYS A 516 -1.04 25.51 8.21
N LEU A 517 -0.13 25.59 7.24
CA LEU A 517 -0.29 26.46 6.06
C LEU A 517 -1.20 25.84 4.99
N PHE A 518 -1.29 24.51 4.92
CA PHE A 518 -1.95 23.81 3.83
C PHE A 518 -3.27 23.09 4.20
N ILE A 519 -3.68 23.07 5.47
CA ILE A 519 -5.02 22.58 5.85
C ILE A 519 -5.78 23.76 6.47
N GLY A 520 -6.61 24.43 5.67
CA GLY A 520 -7.61 25.35 6.22
C GLY A 520 -8.67 24.52 6.94
N LEU A 521 -8.81 24.65 8.26
CA LEU A 521 -9.60 23.72 9.08
C LEU A 521 -11.06 24.17 9.27
N PRO A 522 -12.06 23.41 8.76
CA PRO A 522 -13.41 23.36 9.31
C PRO A 522 -13.60 22.17 10.29
N ASN A 523 -14.69 22.21 11.06
CA ASN A 523 -15.03 21.25 12.11
C ASN A 523 -15.61 19.93 11.51
N LYS A 524 -14.94 18.80 11.78
CA LYS A 524 -15.06 17.43 11.21
C LYS A 524 -14.51 17.32 9.78
N VAL A 525 -13.46 16.50 9.60
CA VAL A 525 -12.81 16.33 8.30
C VAL A 525 -12.95 14.87 7.83
N GLU A 526 -13.81 14.67 6.86
CA GLU A 526 -13.87 13.41 6.11
C GLU A 526 -12.57 13.23 5.32
N GLY A 527 -11.94 12.06 5.42
CA GLY A 527 -10.71 11.75 4.70
C GLY A 527 -10.95 11.52 3.20
N LEU A 528 -9.88 11.56 2.41
CA LEU A 528 -9.95 11.38 0.95
C LEU A 528 -10.60 10.05 0.53
N ASP A 529 -10.41 8.95 1.27
CA ASP A 529 -11.06 7.67 0.91
C ASP A 529 -12.59 7.78 1.01
N SER A 530 -13.10 8.50 2.02
CA SER A 530 -14.54 8.79 2.19
C SER A 530 -15.07 9.76 1.13
N ILE A 531 -14.29 10.80 0.80
CA ILE A 531 -14.62 11.75 -0.27
C ILE A 531 -14.72 11.02 -1.62
N PHE A 532 -13.74 10.17 -1.94
CA PHE A 532 -13.73 9.39 -3.18
C PHE A 532 -14.87 8.38 -3.22
N GLN A 533 -15.22 7.76 -2.08
CA GLN A 533 -16.39 6.89 -2.00
C GLN A 533 -17.68 7.66 -2.33
N LYS A 534 -17.85 8.87 -1.79
CA LYS A 534 -19.02 9.70 -2.08
C LYS A 534 -19.07 10.15 -3.54
N LEU A 535 -17.94 10.62 -4.09
CA LEU A 535 -17.80 10.98 -5.51
C LEU A 535 -18.13 9.81 -6.43
N SER A 536 -17.78 8.57 -6.04
CA SER A 536 -18.09 7.38 -6.84
C SER A 536 -19.58 7.02 -6.90
N THR A 537 -20.40 7.59 -6.00
CA THR A 537 -21.83 7.31 -5.87
C THR A 537 -22.74 8.47 -6.31
N ASP A 538 -22.19 9.50 -6.96
CA ASP A 538 -22.90 10.72 -7.40
C ASP A 538 -23.68 11.42 -6.26
N LYS A 539 -23.29 11.21 -4.99
CA LYS A 539 -23.96 11.76 -3.79
C LYS A 539 -23.46 13.14 -3.36
N LEU A 540 -22.47 13.71 -4.04
CA LEU A 540 -21.93 15.05 -3.81
C LEU A 540 -22.33 15.97 -4.97
N GLU A 541 -22.76 17.19 -4.64
CA GLU A 541 -23.04 18.24 -5.64
C GLU A 541 -21.75 18.63 -6.41
N PRO A 542 -21.83 18.98 -7.71
CA PRO A 542 -20.69 19.47 -8.48
C PRO A 542 -20.16 20.77 -7.84
N GLY A 543 -18.97 20.70 -7.24
CA GLY A 543 -18.37 21.77 -6.42
C GLY A 543 -17.83 21.30 -5.08
N ALA A 544 -18.14 20.07 -4.65
CA ALA A 544 -17.66 19.49 -3.40
C ALA A 544 -16.15 19.15 -3.37
N ALA A 545 -15.49 19.06 -4.53
CA ALA A 545 -14.04 19.11 -4.62
C ALA A 545 -13.62 20.60 -4.59
N GLU A 546 -13.91 21.30 -3.50
CA GLU A 546 -13.51 22.70 -3.36
C GLU A 546 -11.98 22.79 -3.49
N HIS A 547 -11.50 23.28 -4.63
CA HIS A 547 -10.08 23.56 -4.82
C HIS A 547 -9.74 24.82 -4.06
N SER A 548 -9.15 24.68 -2.88
CA SER A 548 -8.77 25.83 -2.08
C SER A 548 -7.78 26.72 -2.84
N SER A 549 -8.01 28.04 -2.85
CA SER A 549 -7.04 29.02 -3.40
C SER A 549 -5.82 29.22 -2.50
N LEU A 550 -5.78 28.55 -1.33
CA LEU A 550 -4.72 28.68 -0.33
C LEU A 550 -3.41 28.01 -0.76
N HIS A 551 -3.44 27.10 -1.75
CA HIS A 551 -2.28 26.28 -2.14
C HIS A 551 -1.60 26.75 -3.43
N LYS A 552 -1.72 28.03 -3.74
CA LYS A 552 -0.96 28.67 -4.81
C LYS A 552 0.54 28.60 -4.49
N ILE A 553 1.33 28.13 -5.45
CA ILE A 553 2.78 28.11 -5.33
C ILE A 553 3.34 29.47 -5.76
N GLU A 554 3.83 30.25 -4.80
CA GLU A 554 4.42 31.58 -5.07
C GLU A 554 5.92 31.52 -5.43
N GLY A 555 6.61 30.45 -5.02
CA GLY A 555 8.04 30.24 -5.26
C GLY A 555 8.33 29.33 -6.47
N ASP A 556 9.48 28.65 -6.44
CA ASP A 556 9.81 27.61 -7.41
C ASP A 556 8.90 26.39 -7.21
N ALA A 557 8.29 25.93 -8.30
CA ALA A 557 7.33 24.83 -8.28
C ALA A 557 7.97 23.53 -7.78
N PHE A 558 9.21 23.25 -8.19
CA PHE A 558 9.92 22.00 -7.93
C PHE A 558 10.48 21.95 -6.51
N ALA A 559 10.96 23.09 -6.00
CA ALA A 559 11.28 23.22 -4.58
C ALA A 559 10.05 22.99 -3.69
N SER A 560 8.87 23.45 -4.10
CA SER A 560 7.63 23.26 -3.33
C SER A 560 7.20 21.80 -3.28
N ILE A 561 7.16 21.09 -4.41
CA ILE A 561 6.80 19.66 -4.44
C ILE A 561 7.88 18.75 -3.85
N ALA A 562 9.16 19.14 -3.88
CA ALA A 562 10.21 18.40 -3.19
C ALA A 562 10.03 18.48 -1.66
N ASN A 563 9.69 19.66 -1.13
CA ASN A 563 9.35 19.81 0.28
C ASN A 563 8.06 19.06 0.65
N ALA A 564 7.03 19.09 -0.19
CA ALA A 564 5.82 18.30 0.02
C ALA A 564 6.11 16.79 0.04
N SER A 565 6.99 16.33 -0.85
CA SER A 565 7.46 14.95 -0.92
C SER A 565 8.30 14.55 0.30
N LYS A 566 9.12 15.47 0.84
CA LYS A 566 9.84 15.29 2.12
C LYS A 566 8.89 15.08 3.29
N VAL A 567 7.89 15.95 3.42
CA VAL A 567 6.89 15.86 4.48
C VAL A 567 6.09 14.57 4.34
N ARG A 568 5.66 14.23 3.12
CA ARG A 568 4.96 12.98 2.84
C ARG A 568 5.80 11.76 3.19
N MET A 569 7.08 11.72 2.80
CA MET A 569 7.97 10.60 3.09
C MET A 569 8.06 10.31 4.60
N ALA A 570 8.21 11.37 5.41
CA ALA A 570 8.24 11.25 6.86
C ALA A 570 6.88 10.81 7.43
N SER A 571 5.78 11.43 6.98
CA SER A 571 4.43 11.11 7.46
C SER A 571 3.97 9.70 7.09
N ASP A 572 4.27 9.25 5.87
CA ASP A 572 3.91 7.91 5.39
C ASP A 572 4.74 6.86 6.14
N ALA A 573 6.05 7.11 6.34
CA ALA A 573 6.91 6.25 7.14
C ALA A 573 6.41 6.12 8.59
N ASP A 574 6.04 7.22 9.23
CA ASP A 574 5.48 7.21 10.59
C ASP A 574 4.13 6.47 10.67
N SER A 575 3.30 6.58 9.63
CA SER A 575 2.00 5.91 9.57
C SER A 575 2.12 4.39 9.39
N VAL A 576 3.16 3.92 8.72
CA VAL A 576 3.31 2.51 8.27
C VAL A 576 4.36 1.74 9.06
N ILE A 577 5.42 2.39 9.51
CA ILE A 577 6.56 1.78 10.20
C ILE A 577 6.41 2.06 11.69
N LYS A 578 5.72 1.16 12.40
CA LYS A 578 5.56 1.27 13.85
C LYS A 578 6.59 0.42 14.58
N SER A 579 7.27 0.99 15.57
CA SER A 579 8.13 0.23 16.49
C SER A 579 7.30 -0.75 17.34
N ASN A 580 7.92 -1.84 17.81
CA ASN A 580 7.25 -2.84 18.67
C ASN A 580 6.72 -2.24 20.01
N SER A 581 7.20 -1.05 20.41
CA SER A 581 6.72 -0.29 21.57
C SER A 581 5.47 0.57 21.30
N GLU A 582 5.07 0.74 20.04
CA GLU A 582 3.93 1.58 19.61
C GLU A 582 2.76 0.78 19.00
N VAL A 583 2.78 -0.56 19.12
CA VAL A 583 1.70 -1.42 18.61
C VAL A 583 0.46 -1.25 19.50
N THR A 584 -0.45 -0.37 19.08
CA THR A 584 -1.83 -0.25 19.60
C THR A 584 -2.83 -0.94 18.64
N ARG A 585 -3.99 -1.34 19.19
CA ARG A 585 -5.05 -2.13 18.52
C ARG A 585 -5.52 -1.62 17.14
N ASP A 586 -5.38 -0.32 16.84
CA ASP A 586 -6.10 0.33 15.73
C ASP A 586 -5.25 0.83 14.56
N THR A 587 -3.98 0.45 14.44
CA THR A 587 -3.20 0.86 13.25
C THR A 587 -2.34 -0.26 12.74
N TRP A 588 -3.00 -1.28 12.21
CA TRP A 588 -2.30 -2.30 11.44
C TRP A 588 -2.86 -2.39 10.05
N LEU A 589 -2.10 -1.85 9.09
CA LEU A 589 -2.32 -2.16 7.68
C LEU A 589 -1.89 -3.62 7.47
N ASN A 590 -2.84 -4.46 7.07
CA ASN A 590 -2.66 -5.88 6.74
C ASN A 590 -1.66 -6.15 5.59
N ASP A 591 -0.99 -5.13 5.08
CA ASP A 591 -0.37 -5.12 3.76
C ASP A 591 1.12 -4.81 3.88
N VAL A 592 1.93 -5.86 4.05
CA VAL A 592 3.40 -5.80 4.06
C VAL A 592 3.95 -5.13 2.78
N THR A 593 3.18 -5.22 1.69
CA THR A 593 3.45 -4.56 0.40
C THR A 593 3.38 -3.04 0.49
N VAL A 594 2.62 -2.45 1.42
CA VAL A 594 2.59 -1.00 1.66
C VAL A 594 3.90 -0.51 2.25
N ALA A 595 4.50 -1.23 3.20
CA ALA A 595 5.80 -0.86 3.78
C ALA A 595 6.97 -1.03 2.79
N ALA A 596 6.97 -2.14 2.04
CA ALA A 596 8.08 -2.47 1.13
C ALA A 596 8.18 -1.56 -0.11
N GLY A 597 7.05 -0.99 -0.57
CA GLY A 597 7.01 -0.04 -1.69
C GLY A 597 6.75 1.41 -1.29
N LEU A 598 6.78 1.73 0.02
CA LEU A 598 6.26 2.97 0.58
C LEU A 598 6.93 4.21 -0.02
N LEU A 599 8.25 4.28 0.09
CA LEU A 599 9.04 5.44 -0.31
C LEU A 599 9.47 5.40 -1.78
N ALA A 600 9.46 4.21 -2.40
CA ALA A 600 9.80 4.03 -3.82
C ALA A 600 8.86 4.83 -4.75
N LYS A 601 7.61 5.04 -4.35
CA LYS A 601 6.63 5.87 -5.09
C LYS A 601 6.99 7.36 -5.10
N LEU A 602 7.87 7.79 -4.21
CA LEU A 602 8.40 9.15 -4.14
C LEU A 602 9.73 9.27 -4.90
N ALA A 603 10.17 8.26 -5.65
CA ALA A 603 11.35 8.42 -6.50
C ALA A 603 11.03 9.44 -7.63
N PRO A 604 11.86 10.48 -7.83
CA PRO A 604 11.55 11.57 -8.75
C PRO A 604 11.60 11.15 -10.23
N ILE A 605 12.20 9.99 -10.51
CA ILE A 605 12.31 9.40 -11.84
C ILE A 605 11.88 7.93 -11.72
N ALA A 606 10.58 7.70 -11.91
CA ALA A 606 9.86 6.51 -11.42
C ALA A 606 10.23 5.16 -12.07
N ALA A 607 10.95 5.11 -13.19
CA ALA A 607 11.05 3.87 -13.96
C ALA A 607 12.47 3.29 -14.21
N PRO A 608 13.53 4.07 -14.46
CA PRO A 608 14.82 3.46 -14.77
C PRO A 608 15.65 3.01 -13.56
N VAL A 609 15.57 3.74 -12.44
CA VAL A 609 16.42 3.46 -11.28
C VAL A 609 15.71 2.62 -10.22
N ALA A 610 14.39 2.80 -10.06
CA ALA A 610 13.58 1.95 -9.17
C ALA A 610 13.63 0.46 -9.59
N ALA A 611 13.67 0.15 -10.89
CA ALA A 611 13.83 -1.23 -11.38
C ALA A 611 15.20 -1.86 -11.03
N ALA A 612 16.24 -1.05 -10.79
CA ALA A 612 17.55 -1.52 -10.37
C ALA A 612 17.66 -1.70 -8.85
N ALA A 613 16.91 -0.92 -8.07
CA ALA A 613 16.88 -0.99 -6.60
C ALA A 613 15.91 -2.05 -6.06
N VAL A 614 14.76 -2.29 -6.73
CA VAL A 614 13.70 -3.20 -6.27
C VAL A 614 13.94 -4.66 -6.70
N VAL A 615 15.13 -5.20 -6.43
CA VAL A 615 15.37 -6.66 -6.55
C VAL A 615 14.95 -7.35 -5.25
N THR A 616 13.65 -7.28 -4.93
CA THR A 616 13.04 -8.08 -3.86
C THR A 616 11.72 -8.62 -4.39
N GLY A 617 11.58 -9.95 -4.43
CA GLY A 617 10.49 -10.68 -5.10
C GLY A 617 9.08 -10.49 -4.53
N LEU A 618 8.57 -9.27 -4.55
CA LEU A 618 7.19 -8.88 -4.32
C LEU A 618 6.63 -8.35 -5.65
N THR A 619 5.87 -9.19 -6.35
CA THR A 619 5.18 -8.84 -7.59
C THR A 619 3.86 -8.11 -7.29
N GLU A 620 3.91 -6.89 -6.76
CA GLU A 620 2.70 -6.07 -6.61
C GLU A 620 2.79 -4.70 -7.30
N LEU A 621 2.08 -4.62 -8.43
CA LEU A 621 1.23 -3.49 -8.87
C LEU A 621 1.82 -2.07 -8.74
N THR A 622 2.78 -1.74 -9.59
CA THR A 622 2.94 -0.35 -10.07
C THR A 622 1.81 -0.03 -11.06
N LEU A 623 0.68 0.45 -10.53
CA LEU A 623 -0.44 0.95 -11.32
C LEU A 623 0.00 2.17 -12.14
N GLY A 624 0.35 1.96 -13.41
CA GLY A 624 0.60 3.03 -14.39
C GLY A 624 1.74 2.78 -15.37
N ALA A 625 2.77 2.01 -14.97
CA ALA A 625 3.96 1.77 -15.80
C ALA A 625 4.00 0.38 -16.47
N GLU A 626 2.93 -0.42 -16.35
CA GLU A 626 2.89 -1.85 -16.71
C GLU A 626 3.18 -2.16 -18.21
N LYS A 627 3.40 -1.15 -19.05
CA LYS A 627 3.57 -1.35 -20.50
C LYS A 627 4.91 -0.96 -21.13
N GLU A 628 5.86 -0.37 -20.39
CA GLU A 628 7.15 0.03 -20.99
C GLU A 628 8.37 -0.80 -20.54
N TYR A 629 8.24 -1.68 -19.54
CA TYR A 629 9.38 -2.45 -18.98
C TYR A 629 9.11 -3.96 -18.85
N SER A 630 8.29 -4.54 -19.73
CA SER A 630 7.99 -5.98 -19.72
C SER A 630 9.15 -6.78 -20.33
N GLY A 631 10.20 -6.99 -19.54
CA GLY A 631 11.20 -8.04 -19.76
C GLY A 631 10.84 -9.29 -18.98
N ASP A 632 10.86 -10.45 -19.62
CA ASP A 632 10.61 -11.76 -18.99
C ASP A 632 11.72 -12.08 -17.96
N THR A 633 12.90 -11.45 -18.13
CA THR A 633 14.05 -11.56 -17.22
C THR A 633 14.40 -10.24 -16.53
N GLU A 634 15.08 -10.33 -15.38
CA GLU A 634 15.60 -9.15 -14.67
C GLU A 634 16.59 -8.33 -15.53
N ALA A 635 17.39 -9.02 -16.35
CA ALA A 635 18.34 -8.38 -17.26
C ALA A 635 17.64 -7.52 -18.32
N GLU A 636 16.54 -8.03 -18.91
CA GLU A 636 15.73 -7.28 -19.88
C GLU A 636 15.06 -6.06 -19.24
N ARG A 637 14.60 -6.19 -17.99
CA ARG A 637 14.03 -5.05 -17.24
C ARG A 637 15.06 -3.95 -17.00
N LYS A 638 16.28 -4.30 -16.56
CA LYS A 638 17.39 -3.35 -16.36
C LYS A 638 17.82 -2.67 -17.66
N ASP A 639 17.88 -3.42 -18.76
CA ASP A 639 18.22 -2.89 -20.08
C ASP A 639 17.15 -1.93 -20.61
N GLY A 640 15.87 -2.30 -20.50
CA GLY A 640 14.74 -1.43 -20.89
C GLY A 640 14.69 -0.14 -20.07
N ALA A 641 14.89 -0.25 -18.75
CA ALA A 641 15.04 0.88 -17.83
C ALA A 641 16.14 1.85 -18.27
N SER A 642 17.36 1.35 -18.48
CA SER A 642 18.48 2.20 -18.91
C SER A 642 18.20 2.88 -20.25
N LYS A 643 17.58 2.18 -21.21
CA LYS A 643 17.24 2.76 -22.52
C LYS A 643 16.21 3.89 -22.41
N ALA A 644 15.21 3.74 -21.54
CA ALA A 644 14.25 4.81 -21.28
C ALA A 644 14.94 6.04 -20.65
N PHE A 645 15.85 5.81 -19.70
CA PHE A 645 16.65 6.88 -19.10
C PHE A 645 17.56 7.58 -20.11
N ASP A 646 18.23 6.81 -20.97
CA ASP A 646 19.02 7.39 -22.05
C ASP A 646 18.13 8.21 -23.01
N GLY A 647 16.89 7.80 -23.24
CA GLY A 647 15.88 8.58 -23.97
C GLY A 647 15.56 9.92 -23.30
N LEU A 648 15.45 9.94 -21.97
CA LEU A 648 15.32 11.16 -21.17
C LEU A 648 16.55 12.05 -21.33
N LEU A 649 17.74 11.51 -21.12
CA LEU A 649 19.00 12.26 -21.25
C LEU A 649 19.15 12.88 -22.65
N ASN A 650 18.82 12.13 -23.69
CA ASN A 650 18.89 12.62 -25.07
C ASN A 650 17.90 13.75 -25.33
N THR A 651 16.71 13.71 -24.72
CA THR A 651 15.67 14.74 -24.87
C THR A 651 16.00 16.02 -24.11
N LEU A 652 16.63 15.92 -22.93
CA LEU A 652 17.01 17.08 -22.13
C LEU A 652 18.30 17.72 -22.64
N PHE A 653 19.34 16.91 -22.86
CA PHE A 653 20.70 17.41 -23.10
C PHE A 653 21.11 17.37 -24.57
N GLY A 654 20.30 16.81 -25.47
CA GLY A 654 20.64 16.74 -26.89
C GLY A 654 21.85 15.85 -27.18
N VAL A 655 22.11 14.85 -26.33
CA VAL A 655 23.12 13.82 -26.56
C VAL A 655 22.60 12.93 -27.69
N GLY A 656 22.84 13.31 -28.94
CA GLY A 656 22.37 12.52 -30.08
C GLY A 656 22.93 11.10 -30.01
N THR A 657 22.09 10.07 -30.13
CA THR A 657 22.60 8.76 -30.53
C THR A 657 23.13 8.93 -31.94
N MET A 658 24.42 8.66 -32.16
CA MET A 658 24.93 8.46 -33.51
C MET A 658 24.33 7.14 -34.03
N ALA A 659 23.06 7.19 -34.43
CA ALA A 659 22.46 6.14 -35.23
C ALA A 659 23.34 5.99 -36.49
N PRO A 660 23.57 4.74 -36.96
CA PRO A 660 24.17 4.54 -38.27
C PRO A 660 23.39 5.38 -39.29
N LEU A 661 24.11 6.02 -40.22
CA LEU A 661 23.49 6.74 -41.34
C LEU A 661 22.31 5.93 -41.87
N LYS A 662 21.13 6.56 -41.87
CA LYS A 662 19.85 5.98 -42.24
C LYS A 662 19.99 5.20 -43.54
N ASP A 663 19.95 3.88 -43.45
CA ASP A 663 19.96 3.02 -44.62
C ASP A 663 18.63 3.27 -45.35
N SER A 664 18.71 3.90 -46.51
CA SER A 664 17.55 4.14 -47.37
C SER A 664 17.19 2.87 -48.12
N PHE A 665 16.99 1.76 -47.41
CA PHE A 665 16.39 0.56 -47.96
C PHE A 665 15.56 -0.13 -46.87
N ILE A 666 14.27 -0.18 -47.16
CA ILE A 666 13.19 -0.83 -46.41
C ILE A 666 13.62 -2.23 -45.92
N SER A 667 13.41 -2.52 -44.64
CA SER A 667 12.95 -3.84 -44.20
C SER A 667 11.53 -3.70 -43.66
N PRO A 668 10.69 -4.71 -43.90
CA PRO A 668 9.26 -4.51 -44.10
C PRO A 668 8.55 -4.18 -42.79
N GLU A 669 7.46 -3.43 -42.91
CA GLU A 669 6.34 -3.56 -41.98
C GLU A 669 6.18 -5.04 -41.61
N GLU A 670 6.12 -5.35 -40.33
CA GLU A 670 5.48 -6.59 -39.87
C GLU A 670 4.02 -6.53 -40.34
N LYS A 671 3.79 -6.99 -41.57
CA LYS A 671 2.52 -7.58 -41.92
C LYS A 671 2.31 -8.74 -40.93
N PRO A 672 1.14 -8.83 -40.30
CA PRO A 672 0.80 -9.95 -39.46
C PRO A 672 1.06 -11.24 -40.23
N LEU A 673 1.87 -12.13 -39.66
CA LEU A 673 2.05 -13.47 -40.17
C LEU A 673 0.66 -14.10 -40.34
N ALA A 674 0.34 -14.50 -41.57
CA ALA A 674 -0.80 -15.37 -41.82
C ALA A 674 -0.62 -16.65 -40.97
N PRO A 675 -1.70 -17.18 -40.36
CA PRO A 675 -1.59 -18.33 -39.48
C PRO A 675 -1.04 -19.55 -40.23
N ILE A 676 -0.08 -20.22 -39.62
CA ILE A 676 0.35 -21.56 -40.03
C ILE A 676 -0.87 -22.49 -39.83
N PRO A 677 -1.40 -23.16 -40.87
CA PRO A 677 -2.50 -24.09 -40.70
C PRO A 677 -1.96 -25.36 -40.03
N GLY A 678 -2.34 -25.59 -38.77
CA GLY A 678 -2.07 -26.88 -38.12
C GLY A 678 -1.68 -26.86 -36.64
N GLU A 679 -1.48 -25.69 -36.02
CA GLU A 679 -1.22 -25.62 -34.58
C GLU A 679 -2.50 -25.22 -33.83
N SER A 680 -3.02 -26.14 -33.02
CA SER A 680 -4.24 -25.92 -32.23
C SER A 680 -4.01 -24.80 -31.21
N PRO A 681 -4.91 -23.82 -31.08
CA PRO A 681 -4.79 -22.78 -30.08
C PRO A 681 -4.72 -23.39 -28.68
N ARG A 682 -3.65 -23.11 -27.94
CA ARG A 682 -3.68 -23.23 -26.48
C ARG A 682 -4.75 -22.27 -25.97
N ILE A 683 -5.86 -22.85 -25.52
CA ILE A 683 -6.93 -22.15 -24.82
C ILE A 683 -6.32 -21.50 -23.57
N VAL A 684 -6.06 -20.20 -23.66
CA VAL A 684 -6.00 -19.33 -22.48
C VAL A 684 -7.40 -19.37 -21.87
N LYS A 685 -7.55 -20.00 -20.71
CA LYS A 685 -8.80 -19.97 -19.95
C LYS A 685 -9.12 -18.50 -19.64
N PRO A 686 -10.30 -17.98 -20.00
CA PRO A 686 -10.78 -16.73 -19.44
C PRO A 686 -10.92 -16.92 -17.92
N GLU A 687 -10.32 -16.03 -17.14
CA GLU A 687 -10.56 -15.94 -15.71
C GLU A 687 -12.07 -15.89 -15.44
N ALA A 688 -12.51 -16.72 -14.50
CA ALA A 688 -13.90 -16.83 -14.12
C ALA A 688 -14.35 -15.50 -13.48
N ASN A 689 -15.34 -14.86 -14.11
CA ASN A 689 -16.04 -13.71 -13.55
C ASN A 689 -16.88 -14.18 -12.34
N ARG A 690 -16.24 -14.29 -11.16
CA ARG A 690 -16.94 -14.51 -9.89
C ARG A 690 -17.42 -13.15 -9.40
N LEU A 691 -18.71 -13.03 -9.10
CA LEU A 691 -19.32 -11.84 -8.49
C LEU A 691 -18.45 -11.34 -7.33
N ARG A 692 -18.21 -10.02 -7.29
CA ARG A 692 -17.51 -9.34 -6.19
C ARG A 692 -18.41 -9.30 -4.94
N PRO A 693 -17.84 -9.27 -3.71
CA PRO A 693 -18.61 -9.29 -2.45
C PRO A 693 -19.66 -8.17 -2.28
N SER A 694 -19.54 -7.05 -3.02
CA SER A 694 -20.48 -5.92 -2.97
C SER A 694 -21.74 -6.08 -3.84
N HIS A 695 -21.81 -7.14 -4.66
CA HIS A 695 -22.96 -7.43 -5.55
C HIS A 695 -23.68 -8.73 -5.17
N VAL A 696 -23.54 -9.18 -3.92
CA VAL A 696 -24.15 -10.43 -3.45
C VAL A 696 -25.67 -10.24 -3.42
N GLY A 697 -26.34 -10.63 -4.51
CA GLY A 697 -27.80 -10.76 -4.56
C GLY A 697 -28.54 -9.91 -5.60
N ASN A 698 -27.91 -8.92 -6.25
CA ASN A 698 -28.55 -8.14 -7.33
C ASN A 698 -28.21 -8.76 -8.69
N ILE A 699 -29.21 -9.36 -9.34
CA ILE A 699 -29.08 -10.02 -10.65
C ILE A 699 -30.08 -9.49 -11.67
N SER A 700 -30.77 -8.39 -11.40
CA SER A 700 -31.83 -7.81 -12.24
C SER A 700 -31.41 -7.58 -13.71
N GLN A 701 -30.13 -7.29 -13.97
CA GLN A 701 -29.57 -7.20 -15.33
C GLN A 701 -29.64 -8.51 -16.15
N TYR A 702 -29.81 -9.66 -15.49
CA TYR A 702 -29.96 -10.98 -16.09
C TYR A 702 -31.42 -11.45 -16.16
N ALA A 703 -32.38 -10.59 -15.76
CA ALA A 703 -33.80 -10.89 -15.92
C ALA A 703 -34.17 -10.95 -17.40
N VAL A 704 -35.07 -11.86 -17.75
CA VAL A 704 -35.55 -12.02 -19.13
C VAL A 704 -36.53 -10.89 -19.43
N ALA A 705 -36.21 -10.08 -20.45
CA ALA A 705 -37.11 -9.06 -20.96
C ALA A 705 -38.45 -9.69 -21.38
N ASP A 706 -39.56 -9.07 -20.96
CA ASP A 706 -40.93 -9.59 -21.14
C ASP A 706 -41.12 -11.03 -20.64
N GLY A 707 -40.31 -11.48 -19.69
CA GLY A 707 -40.26 -12.88 -19.27
C GLY A 707 -41.58 -13.41 -18.69
N GLU A 708 -42.44 -12.56 -18.13
CA GLU A 708 -43.79 -12.96 -17.70
C GLU A 708 -44.69 -13.36 -18.86
N GLN A 709 -44.61 -12.66 -20.00
CA GLN A 709 -45.34 -13.02 -21.24
C GLN A 709 -44.75 -14.29 -21.86
N LEU A 710 -43.43 -14.48 -21.74
CA LEU A 710 -42.74 -15.68 -22.25
C LEU A 710 -43.21 -16.97 -21.57
N ILE A 711 -43.52 -16.94 -20.27
CA ILE A 711 -43.92 -18.12 -19.50
C ILE A 711 -45.44 -18.25 -19.28
N GLU A 712 -46.24 -17.31 -19.79
CA GLU A 712 -47.69 -17.23 -19.54
C GLU A 712 -48.45 -18.52 -19.87
N ASN A 713 -48.06 -19.19 -20.96
CA ASN A 713 -48.66 -20.45 -21.43
C ASN A 713 -47.73 -21.66 -21.31
N ALA A 714 -46.63 -21.53 -20.54
CA ALA A 714 -45.60 -22.54 -20.44
C ALA A 714 -45.93 -23.61 -19.37
N PRO A 715 -45.72 -24.91 -19.65
CA PRO A 715 -45.88 -25.95 -18.64
C PRO A 715 -44.94 -25.72 -17.45
N CYS A 716 -45.50 -25.68 -16.24
CA CYS A 716 -44.79 -25.47 -14.97
C CYS A 716 -44.86 -26.71 -14.07
N ASN A 717 -43.75 -27.04 -13.41
CA ASN A 717 -43.72 -28.13 -12.45
C ASN A 717 -44.01 -27.66 -11.01
N ALA A 718 -44.08 -28.63 -10.06
CA ALA A 718 -44.36 -28.38 -8.65
C ALA A 718 -43.32 -27.52 -7.90
N LYS A 719 -42.15 -27.27 -8.49
CA LYS A 719 -41.08 -26.41 -7.94
C LYS A 719 -41.05 -25.02 -8.60
N GLY A 720 -42.06 -24.66 -9.40
CA GLY A 720 -42.12 -23.34 -10.04
C GLY A 720 -41.13 -23.17 -11.21
N ILE A 721 -40.73 -24.28 -11.87
CA ILE A 721 -39.89 -24.24 -13.07
C ILE A 721 -40.78 -24.37 -14.31
N TYR A 722 -40.67 -23.37 -15.20
CA TYR A 722 -41.38 -23.27 -16.47
C TYR A 722 -40.51 -23.82 -17.60
N GLN A 723 -41.08 -24.63 -18.47
CA GLN A 723 -40.41 -25.11 -19.68
C GLN A 723 -41.02 -24.44 -20.92
N VAL A 724 -40.22 -23.73 -21.69
CA VAL A 724 -40.62 -23.08 -22.94
C VAL A 724 -39.80 -23.68 -24.07
N LYS A 725 -40.47 -24.04 -25.17
CA LYS A 725 -39.81 -24.59 -26.35
C LYS A 725 -39.56 -23.48 -27.37
N ASP A 726 -38.32 -23.33 -27.82
CA ASP A 726 -37.97 -22.35 -28.84
C ASP A 726 -38.64 -22.72 -30.18
N GLY A 727 -39.43 -21.80 -30.74
CA GLY A 727 -40.19 -22.03 -31.98
C GLY A 727 -39.33 -22.11 -33.24
N THR A 728 -38.06 -21.72 -33.16
CA THR A 728 -37.10 -21.62 -34.27
C THR A 728 -36.07 -22.74 -34.24
N THR A 729 -35.53 -23.07 -33.05
CA THR A 729 -34.51 -24.11 -32.89
C THR A 729 -35.08 -25.44 -32.40
N GLY A 730 -36.28 -25.43 -31.81
CA GLY A 730 -36.92 -26.61 -31.23
C GLY A 730 -36.32 -27.06 -29.90
N GLU A 731 -35.40 -26.28 -29.31
CA GLU A 731 -34.75 -26.57 -28.03
C GLU A 731 -35.63 -26.20 -26.84
N ASP A 732 -35.50 -26.95 -25.75
CA ASP A 732 -36.18 -26.67 -24.49
C ASP A 732 -35.37 -25.66 -23.66
N HIS A 733 -36.04 -24.64 -23.15
CA HIS A 733 -35.51 -23.64 -22.23
C HIS A 733 -36.29 -23.68 -20.92
N TRP A 734 -35.61 -23.42 -19.81
CA TRP A 734 -36.18 -23.53 -18.48
C TRP A 734 -36.05 -22.22 -17.71
N PHE A 735 -37.13 -21.81 -17.05
CA PHE A 735 -37.23 -20.53 -16.37
C PHE A 735 -37.79 -20.67 -14.96
N ILE A 736 -37.46 -19.72 -14.10
CA ILE A 736 -38.05 -19.57 -12.76
C ILE A 736 -38.46 -18.12 -12.51
N ARG A 737 -39.39 -17.92 -11.59
CA ARG A 737 -39.59 -16.60 -10.97
C ARG A 737 -38.70 -16.48 -9.74
N PHE A 738 -37.97 -15.37 -9.64
CA PHE A 738 -37.07 -15.09 -8.52
C PHE A 738 -37.10 -13.60 -8.17
N THR A 739 -37.10 -13.30 -6.88
CA THR A 739 -37.00 -11.93 -6.36
C THR A 739 -35.58 -11.73 -5.88
N ASP A 740 -34.84 -10.86 -6.54
CA ASP A 740 -33.45 -10.56 -6.19
C ASP A 740 -33.38 -9.48 -5.09
N THR A 741 -32.19 -9.01 -4.72
CA THR A 741 -32.05 -8.01 -3.64
C THR A 741 -32.62 -6.63 -3.99
N THR A 742 -33.13 -6.40 -5.21
CA THR A 742 -33.89 -5.20 -5.54
C THR A 742 -35.34 -5.27 -5.03
N GLY A 743 -35.80 -6.44 -4.59
CA GLY A 743 -37.18 -6.67 -4.14
C GLY A 743 -38.18 -6.84 -5.28
N VAL A 744 -37.73 -6.77 -6.54
CA VAL A 744 -38.58 -6.93 -7.73
C VAL A 744 -38.57 -8.40 -8.17
N ARG A 745 -39.75 -9.00 -8.28
CA ARG A 745 -39.90 -10.39 -8.77
C ARG A 745 -39.87 -10.40 -10.29
N GLN A 746 -38.92 -11.13 -10.87
CA GLN A 746 -38.74 -11.23 -12.32
C GLN A 746 -38.50 -12.68 -12.77
N VAL A 747 -38.55 -12.92 -14.08
CA VAL A 747 -38.32 -14.24 -14.68
C VAL A 747 -36.86 -14.36 -15.12
N TYR A 748 -36.23 -15.48 -14.77
CA TYR A 748 -34.83 -15.76 -15.05
C TYR A 748 -34.68 -17.12 -15.74
N GLU A 749 -33.75 -17.21 -16.69
CA GLU A 749 -33.41 -18.48 -17.33
C GLU A 749 -32.46 -19.30 -16.45
N ILE A 750 -32.69 -20.61 -16.37
CA ILE A 750 -31.87 -21.54 -15.62
C ILE A 750 -31.16 -22.54 -16.52
N LYS A 751 -30.02 -23.04 -16.04
CA LYS A 751 -29.19 -23.97 -16.78
C LYS A 751 -29.91 -25.30 -17.01
N GLY A 752 -30.08 -25.70 -18.28
CA GLY A 752 -30.88 -26.86 -18.69
C GLY A 752 -30.44 -28.26 -18.24
N ASN A 753 -29.26 -28.41 -17.63
CA ASN A 753 -28.75 -29.70 -17.14
C ASN A 753 -29.01 -29.94 -15.64
N PHE A 754 -30.02 -29.29 -15.07
CA PHE A 754 -30.44 -29.52 -13.69
C PHE A 754 -31.17 -30.85 -13.53
N LYS A 755 -31.10 -31.44 -12.33
CA LYS A 755 -31.89 -32.64 -11.98
C LYS A 755 -33.08 -32.22 -11.13
N LEU A 756 -34.29 -32.70 -11.46
CA LEU A 756 -35.51 -32.39 -10.70
C LEU A 756 -35.44 -32.84 -9.22
N SER A 757 -34.63 -33.85 -8.92
CA SER A 757 -34.35 -34.31 -7.56
C SER A 757 -33.43 -33.37 -6.75
N ASN A 758 -32.83 -32.35 -7.38
CA ASN A 758 -32.00 -31.38 -6.69
C ASN A 758 -32.87 -30.27 -6.08
N GLU A 759 -32.45 -29.77 -4.92
CA GLU A 759 -33.10 -28.66 -4.22
C GLU A 759 -32.57 -27.28 -4.66
N TYR A 760 -31.86 -27.22 -5.79
CA TYR A 760 -31.25 -26.00 -6.31
C TYR A 760 -31.22 -25.98 -7.84
N VAL A 761 -31.19 -24.78 -8.41
CA VAL A 761 -30.97 -24.49 -9.83
C VAL A 761 -29.98 -23.35 -9.99
N GLN A 762 -29.37 -23.25 -11.17
CA GLN A 762 -28.43 -22.17 -11.49
C GLN A 762 -29.07 -21.23 -12.51
N ILE A 763 -29.28 -19.98 -12.12
CA ILE A 763 -29.65 -18.89 -13.02
C ILE A 763 -28.44 -18.61 -13.91
N ILE A 764 -28.68 -18.42 -15.21
CA ILE A 764 -27.62 -18.21 -16.21
C ILE A 764 -27.77 -16.86 -16.91
N GLN A 765 -26.67 -16.39 -17.49
CA GLN A 765 -26.71 -15.38 -18.53
C GLN A 765 -27.09 -16.06 -19.86
N ARG A 766 -28.18 -15.60 -20.49
CA ARG A 766 -28.79 -16.24 -21.67
C ARG A 766 -27.86 -16.31 -22.89
N GLU A 767 -27.07 -15.27 -23.14
CA GLU A 767 -26.20 -15.21 -24.34
C GLU A 767 -24.98 -16.14 -24.24
N THR A 768 -24.54 -16.46 -23.03
CA THR A 768 -23.28 -17.18 -22.79
C THR A 768 -23.47 -18.55 -22.14
N GLY A 769 -24.66 -18.84 -21.61
CA GLY A 769 -24.96 -20.06 -20.86
C GLY A 769 -24.23 -20.17 -19.51
N LYS A 770 -23.52 -19.11 -19.09
CA LYS A 770 -22.72 -19.11 -17.86
C LYS A 770 -23.61 -18.90 -16.63
N PRO A 771 -23.46 -19.69 -15.56
CA PRO A 771 -24.22 -19.51 -14.34
C PRO A 771 -23.81 -18.22 -13.62
N VAL A 772 -24.81 -17.40 -13.27
CA VAL A 772 -24.65 -16.13 -12.56
C VAL A 772 -25.04 -16.24 -11.09
N MET A 773 -26.00 -17.11 -10.74
CA MET A 773 -26.44 -17.31 -9.36
C MET A 773 -26.98 -18.72 -9.15
N THR A 774 -26.80 -19.28 -7.94
CA THR A 774 -27.45 -20.54 -7.54
C THR A 774 -28.53 -20.26 -6.52
N VAL A 775 -29.74 -20.71 -6.80
CA VAL A 775 -30.92 -20.50 -5.95
C VAL A 775 -31.54 -21.83 -5.56
N TYR A 776 -32.20 -21.86 -4.40
CA TYR A 776 -32.74 -23.06 -3.79
C TYR A 776 -34.26 -23.00 -3.73
N SER A 777 -34.90 -24.15 -3.96
CA SER A 777 -36.36 -24.27 -3.93
C SER A 777 -36.86 -24.14 -2.49
N THR A 778 -37.95 -23.39 -2.28
CA THR A 778 -38.73 -23.41 -1.04
C THR A 778 -39.84 -24.46 -1.15
N ALA A 779 -40.38 -24.90 -0.01
CA ALA A 779 -41.43 -25.91 0.02
C ALA A 779 -42.74 -25.46 -0.69
N GLU A 780 -42.88 -24.15 -0.94
CA GLU A 780 -44.07 -23.54 -1.57
C GLU A 780 -43.89 -23.18 -3.05
N GLY A 781 -42.83 -23.64 -3.73
CA GLY A 781 -42.64 -23.41 -5.17
C GLY A 781 -41.98 -22.06 -5.52
N GLU A 782 -41.34 -21.40 -4.54
CA GLU A 782 -40.51 -20.21 -4.76
C GLU A 782 -39.01 -20.53 -4.71
N TRP A 783 -38.17 -19.56 -5.10
CA TRP A 783 -36.72 -19.71 -5.14
C TRP A 783 -36.03 -18.62 -4.32
N ARG A 784 -35.00 -18.98 -3.54
CA ARG A 784 -34.24 -18.03 -2.69
C ARG A 784 -32.72 -18.26 -2.77
N VAL A 785 -31.95 -17.21 -2.54
CA VAL A 785 -30.49 -17.31 -2.32
C VAL A 785 -30.24 -17.95 -0.96
N ASN A 786 -29.21 -18.79 -0.84
CA ASN A 786 -28.84 -19.35 0.45
C ASN A 786 -28.10 -18.29 1.28
N GLU A 787 -28.83 -17.48 2.05
CA GLU A 787 -28.27 -16.54 3.02
C GLU A 787 -27.77 -17.29 4.26
N ILE A 788 -26.55 -17.86 4.18
CA ILE A 788 -25.78 -18.26 5.37
C ILE A 788 -24.32 -17.92 5.12
N LEU A 789 -23.83 -16.85 5.78
CA LEU A 789 -22.41 -16.60 6.04
C LEU A 789 -21.82 -17.83 6.76
N GLY A 790 -20.85 -18.50 6.12
CA GLY A 790 -19.91 -19.44 6.73
C GLY A 790 -20.47 -20.50 7.69
N GLY A 791 -20.82 -21.68 7.17
CA GLY A 791 -20.97 -22.89 7.98
C GLY A 791 -21.97 -23.90 7.42
N LYS A 792 -21.65 -25.20 7.49
CA LYS A 792 -22.54 -26.32 7.14
C LYS A 792 -23.93 -26.12 7.79
N ARG A 793 -25.00 -26.30 7.02
CA ARG A 793 -26.38 -26.40 7.53
C ARG A 793 -26.47 -27.57 8.53
N HIS A 794 -26.51 -27.28 9.82
CA HIS A 794 -27.15 -28.16 10.78
C HIS A 794 -28.67 -28.00 10.61
N ARG A 795 -29.31 -28.96 9.93
CA ARG A 795 -30.77 -29.05 9.85
C ARG A 795 -31.34 -29.13 11.28
N GLY A 796 -32.29 -28.25 11.62
CA GLY A 796 -33.12 -28.38 12.83
C GLY A 796 -33.13 -27.23 13.83
N ARG A 797 -32.86 -25.96 13.45
CA ARG A 797 -32.88 -24.83 14.40
C ARG A 797 -34.03 -23.85 14.14
N THR A 798 -34.83 -23.59 15.16
CA THR A 798 -35.97 -22.65 15.18
C THR A 798 -35.50 -21.19 15.09
N LEU A 799 -36.22 -20.37 14.32
CA LEU A 799 -35.98 -18.93 14.15
C LEU A 799 -36.52 -18.13 15.35
N PRO A 800 -35.92 -16.96 15.69
CA PRO A 800 -36.45 -16.06 16.73
C PRO A 800 -37.85 -15.50 16.37
N PRO A 801 -38.75 -15.26 17.34
CA PRO A 801 -40.04 -14.62 17.10
C PRO A 801 -39.91 -13.19 16.52
N GLU A 802 -40.67 -12.86 15.48
CA GLU A 802 -40.52 -11.60 14.73
C GLU A 802 -40.97 -10.32 15.46
N HIS A 803 -41.89 -10.41 16.42
CA HIS A 803 -42.54 -9.25 17.05
C HIS A 803 -42.28 -9.10 18.56
N ASP A 804 -41.28 -9.80 19.11
CA ASP A 804 -40.92 -9.70 20.53
C ASP A 804 -39.39 -9.63 20.70
N THR A 805 -38.92 -8.85 21.67
CA THR A 805 -37.49 -8.75 22.00
C THR A 805 -37.13 -9.67 23.16
N TYR A 806 -35.92 -10.23 23.14
CA TYR A 806 -35.47 -11.07 24.24
C TYR A 806 -35.35 -10.30 25.55
N MET A 807 -35.02 -9.00 25.49
CA MET A 807 -34.99 -8.13 26.67
C MET A 807 -36.35 -8.02 27.37
N ASN A 808 -37.48 -8.00 26.64
CA ASN A 808 -38.80 -8.00 27.27
C ASN A 808 -39.03 -9.22 28.18
N ARG A 809 -38.48 -10.39 27.80
CA ARG A 809 -38.56 -11.61 28.60
C ARG A 809 -37.67 -11.55 29.83
N ILE A 810 -36.48 -10.96 29.72
CA ILE A 810 -35.58 -10.73 30.86
C ILE A 810 -36.25 -9.79 31.87
N LEU A 811 -36.78 -8.66 31.39
CA LEU A 811 -37.41 -7.62 32.21
C LEU A 811 -38.77 -8.06 32.82
N SER A 812 -39.45 -9.04 32.25
CA SER A 812 -40.70 -9.60 32.82
C SER A 812 -40.46 -10.83 33.71
N GLY A 813 -39.20 -11.26 33.83
CA GLY A 813 -38.80 -12.48 34.54
C GLY A 813 -39.15 -13.80 33.85
N ASN A 814 -39.73 -13.73 32.66
CA ASN A 814 -40.05 -14.91 31.85
C ASN A 814 -38.80 -15.64 31.32
N ALA A 815 -37.63 -14.97 31.31
CA ALA A 815 -36.37 -15.56 30.88
C ALA A 815 -35.64 -16.40 31.95
N ALA A 816 -36.12 -16.41 33.20
CA ALA A 816 -35.42 -16.99 34.35
C ALA A 816 -35.06 -18.48 34.20
N ARG A 817 -35.74 -19.21 33.31
CA ARG A 817 -35.51 -20.65 33.05
C ARG A 817 -35.21 -20.96 31.58
N ASP A 818 -35.00 -19.94 30.75
CA ASP A 818 -34.79 -20.12 29.30
C ASP A 818 -33.47 -20.85 29.03
N PHE A 819 -32.43 -20.63 29.85
CA PHE A 819 -31.16 -21.36 29.77
C PHE A 819 -31.22 -22.63 30.62
N ASN A 820 -31.23 -23.79 29.96
CA ASN A 820 -31.32 -25.12 30.58
C ASN A 820 -30.04 -25.97 30.41
N GLY A 821 -28.95 -25.37 29.94
CA GLY A 821 -27.69 -26.05 29.63
C GLY A 821 -27.63 -26.73 28.26
N ASP A 822 -28.74 -26.80 27.51
CA ASP A 822 -28.73 -27.30 26.13
C ASP A 822 -28.02 -26.29 25.20
N PRO A 823 -26.93 -26.68 24.50
CA PRO A 823 -26.23 -25.81 23.56
C PRO A 823 -27.11 -25.28 22.41
N ALA A 824 -28.13 -26.04 22.00
CA ALA A 824 -29.06 -25.64 20.94
C ALA A 824 -29.99 -24.51 21.39
N VAL A 825 -30.54 -24.63 22.61
CA VAL A 825 -31.38 -23.62 23.26
C VAL A 825 -30.57 -22.36 23.53
N THR A 826 -29.40 -22.52 24.15
CA THR A 826 -28.44 -21.43 24.40
C THR A 826 -28.07 -20.70 23.10
N GLY A 827 -27.82 -21.45 22.03
CA GLY A 827 -27.54 -20.89 20.72
C GLY A 827 -28.72 -20.14 20.10
N GLN A 828 -29.96 -20.58 20.32
CA GLN A 828 -31.17 -19.91 19.84
C GLN A 828 -31.38 -18.58 20.54
N ILE A 829 -31.29 -18.58 21.87
CA ILE A 829 -31.46 -17.37 22.69
C ILE A 829 -30.40 -16.32 22.33
N ARG A 830 -29.13 -16.73 22.20
CA ARG A 830 -28.04 -15.82 21.77
C ARG A 830 -28.24 -15.24 20.37
N ARG A 831 -29.00 -15.90 19.49
CA ARG A 831 -29.33 -15.35 18.16
C ARG A 831 -30.48 -14.35 18.27
N TRP A 832 -31.46 -14.63 19.12
CA TRP A 832 -32.56 -13.71 19.40
C TRP A 832 -32.03 -12.41 20.00
N PHE A 833 -31.26 -12.49 21.08
CA PHE A 833 -30.65 -11.33 21.74
C PHE A 833 -29.78 -10.49 20.78
N ARG A 834 -28.92 -11.13 19.96
CA ARG A 834 -28.08 -10.41 18.99
C ARG A 834 -28.86 -9.72 17.88
N ARG A 835 -29.91 -10.37 17.35
CA ARG A 835 -30.80 -9.74 16.38
C ARG A 835 -31.39 -8.45 16.95
N ASP A 836 -31.89 -8.49 18.18
CA ASP A 836 -32.56 -7.34 18.80
C ASP A 836 -31.57 -6.21 19.12
N MET A 837 -30.36 -6.57 19.55
CA MET A 837 -29.25 -5.64 19.72
C MET A 837 -28.86 -4.97 18.39
N ASP A 838 -28.70 -5.73 17.31
CA ASP A 838 -28.36 -5.19 15.99
C ASP A 838 -29.43 -4.22 15.50
N ILE A 839 -30.72 -4.57 15.67
CA ILE A 839 -31.85 -3.68 15.35
C ILE A 839 -31.78 -2.40 16.19
N TYR A 840 -31.49 -2.50 17.48
CA TYR A 840 -31.39 -1.35 18.37
C TYR A 840 -30.30 -0.36 17.93
N TYR A 841 -29.11 -0.84 17.57
CA TYR A 841 -28.04 0.05 17.07
C TYR A 841 -28.34 0.64 15.69
N ILE A 842 -28.97 -0.13 14.78
CA ILE A 842 -29.46 0.41 13.49
C ILE A 842 -30.49 1.52 13.73
N ASP A 843 -31.37 1.35 14.72
CA ASP A 843 -32.37 2.36 15.07
C ASP A 843 -31.72 3.64 15.62
N LEU A 844 -30.71 3.52 16.49
CA LEU A 844 -29.92 4.66 16.98
C LEU A 844 -29.19 5.40 15.84
N GLU A 845 -28.65 4.68 14.86
CA GLU A 845 -28.03 5.25 13.66
C GLU A 845 -29.04 5.96 12.76
N THR A 846 -30.26 5.41 12.63
CA THR A 846 -31.29 5.90 11.71
C THR A 846 -32.11 7.04 12.29
N ASN A 847 -32.50 6.94 13.57
CA ASN A 847 -33.41 7.86 14.26
C ASN A 847 -32.68 8.85 15.16
N GLY A 848 -31.38 8.67 15.36
CA GLY A 848 -30.52 9.53 16.17
C GLY A 848 -30.48 9.12 17.66
N MET A 849 -29.41 9.55 18.33
CA MET A 849 -29.21 9.31 19.77
C MET A 849 -30.18 10.11 20.64
N PRO A 850 -30.50 9.64 21.86
CA PRO A 850 -31.20 10.42 22.85
C PRO A 850 -30.55 11.80 23.05
N ALA A 851 -31.38 12.83 23.18
CA ALA A 851 -30.90 14.20 23.37
C ALA A 851 -30.03 14.28 24.64
N ARG A 852 -28.79 14.75 24.48
CA ARG A 852 -27.84 14.90 25.58
C ARG A 852 -28.26 16.07 26.48
N PRO A 853 -28.25 15.89 27.82
CA PRO A 853 -28.56 16.97 28.73
C PRO A 853 -27.47 18.04 28.75
N SER A 854 -27.83 19.28 29.11
CA SER A 854 -26.86 20.36 29.28
C SER A 854 -25.97 20.09 30.49
N LEU A 855 -24.66 20.08 30.28
CA LEU A 855 -23.68 19.88 31.36
C LEU A 855 -23.55 21.14 32.23
N PRO A 856 -23.44 21.00 33.56
CA PRO A 856 -23.08 22.13 34.41
C PRO A 856 -21.62 22.52 34.15
N VAL A 857 -21.30 23.81 34.29
CA VAL A 857 -19.93 24.32 34.23
C VAL A 857 -19.19 24.03 35.56
N MET A 858 -18.08 23.29 35.48
CA MET A 858 -17.15 23.08 36.58
C MET A 858 -16.11 24.18 36.63
N THR A 859 -15.58 24.44 37.83
CA THR A 859 -14.52 25.43 38.07
C THR A 859 -13.36 24.74 38.77
N ILE A 860 -12.19 25.39 38.82
CA ILE A 860 -11.02 24.85 39.53
C ILE A 860 -11.25 24.57 41.03
N ASN A 861 -12.31 25.14 41.60
CA ASN A 861 -12.71 24.94 43.00
C ASN A 861 -13.82 23.89 43.15
N SER A 862 -14.25 23.26 42.06
CA SER A 862 -15.27 22.20 42.11
C SER A 862 -14.70 20.98 42.85
N THR A 863 -15.40 20.55 43.89
CA THR A 863 -15.16 19.28 44.58
C THR A 863 -15.96 18.14 43.96
N PRO A 864 -15.59 16.86 44.18
CA PRO A 864 -16.39 15.72 43.73
C PRO A 864 -17.86 15.79 44.17
N GLU A 865 -18.13 16.17 45.43
CA GLU A 865 -19.49 16.42 45.94
C GLU A 865 -20.23 17.47 45.10
N SER A 866 -19.58 18.62 44.86
CA SER A 866 -20.21 19.72 44.11
C SER A 866 -20.47 19.34 42.66
N ALA A 867 -19.59 18.54 42.05
CA ALA A 867 -19.73 18.03 40.69
C ALA A 867 -20.95 17.11 40.58
N ILE A 868 -21.05 16.12 41.48
CA ILE A 868 -22.19 15.19 41.57
C ILE A 868 -23.51 15.96 41.74
N ARG A 869 -23.58 16.85 42.73
CA ARG A 869 -24.82 17.59 43.04
C ARG A 869 -25.23 18.50 41.89
N ARG A 870 -24.28 19.25 41.29
CA ARG A 870 -24.59 20.16 40.17
C ARG A 870 -25.07 19.41 38.95
N THR A 871 -24.43 18.29 38.62
CA THR A 871 -24.82 17.45 37.47
C THR A 871 -26.21 16.87 37.67
N LEU A 872 -26.45 16.20 38.80
CA LEU A 872 -27.76 15.60 39.06
C LEU A 872 -28.87 16.65 39.22
N SER A 873 -28.56 17.90 39.59
CA SER A 873 -29.56 18.97 39.68
C SER A 873 -29.97 19.58 38.34
N GLN A 874 -29.25 19.31 37.24
CA GLN A 874 -29.58 19.90 35.94
C GLN A 874 -30.92 19.37 35.40
N PRO A 875 -31.76 20.24 34.81
CA PRO A 875 -32.96 19.80 34.12
C PRO A 875 -32.64 18.78 33.02
N GLY A 876 -33.34 17.65 33.01
CA GLY A 876 -33.16 16.59 32.02
C GLY A 876 -32.09 15.55 32.36
N VAL A 877 -31.25 15.75 33.39
CA VAL A 877 -30.31 14.72 33.84
C VAL A 877 -31.05 13.70 34.72
N ARG A 878 -31.27 12.50 34.16
CA ARG A 878 -31.90 11.38 34.89
C ARG A 878 -30.91 10.45 35.58
N GLY A 879 -29.63 10.47 35.21
CA GLY A 879 -28.64 9.66 35.89
C GLY A 879 -27.20 10.00 35.56
N LEU A 880 -26.32 9.47 36.40
CA LEU A 880 -24.87 9.63 36.32
C LEU A 880 -24.23 8.26 36.09
N VAL A 881 -23.40 8.14 35.05
CA VAL A 881 -22.68 6.90 34.72
C VAL A 881 -21.23 7.08 35.12
N LEU A 882 -20.82 6.38 36.17
CA LEU A 882 -19.46 6.40 36.70
C LEU A 882 -18.60 5.34 35.98
N GLY A 883 -17.52 5.80 35.37
CA GLY A 883 -16.52 4.94 34.73
C GLY A 883 -15.41 4.55 35.70
N GLU A 884 -15.26 3.25 35.95
CA GLU A 884 -14.27 2.68 36.86
C GLU A 884 -13.26 1.74 36.16
N ILE A 885 -12.16 1.46 36.86
CA ILE A 885 -11.18 0.44 36.48
C ILE A 885 -11.22 -0.65 37.55
N HIS A 886 -11.50 -1.89 37.14
CA HIS A 886 -11.90 -2.98 38.06
C HIS A 886 -10.85 -3.33 39.14
N ASP A 887 -9.58 -2.95 38.95
CA ASP A 887 -8.49 -3.16 39.90
C ASP A 887 -8.16 -1.92 40.76
N GLU A 888 -8.98 -0.86 40.71
CA GLU A 888 -8.83 0.37 41.49
C GLU A 888 -10.05 0.65 42.41
N PRO A 889 -9.85 1.03 43.68
CA PRO A 889 -10.96 1.20 44.63
C PRO A 889 -11.65 2.58 44.55
N ALA A 890 -11.16 3.52 43.72
CA ALA A 890 -11.56 4.93 43.79
C ALA A 890 -13.05 5.18 43.51
N ALA A 891 -13.62 4.53 42.49
CA ALA A 891 -15.03 4.73 42.15
C ALA A 891 -15.97 4.18 43.24
N TYR A 892 -15.67 2.99 43.77
CA TYR A 892 -16.46 2.39 44.85
C TYR A 892 -16.34 3.21 46.14
N GLN A 893 -15.15 3.72 46.45
CA GLN A 893 -14.93 4.59 47.60
C GLN A 893 -15.68 5.91 47.45
N LEU A 894 -15.59 6.57 46.29
CA LEU A 894 -16.36 7.79 46.00
C LEU A 894 -17.87 7.55 46.17
N VAL A 895 -18.38 6.41 45.71
CA VAL A 895 -19.81 6.09 45.81
C VAL A 895 -20.26 5.94 47.26
N ILE A 896 -19.49 5.24 48.08
CA ILE A 896 -19.77 5.08 49.51
C ILE A 896 -19.71 6.44 50.22
N ASP A 897 -18.66 7.22 49.96
CA ASP A 897 -18.46 8.52 50.60
C ASP A 897 -19.57 9.54 50.23
N GLN A 898 -20.17 9.38 49.05
CA GLN A 898 -21.20 10.28 48.52
C GLN A 898 -22.62 9.69 48.56
N MET A 899 -22.85 8.54 49.21
CA MET A 899 -24.13 7.83 49.18
C MET A 899 -25.32 8.70 49.63
N GLN A 900 -25.18 9.41 50.75
CA GLN A 900 -26.19 10.35 51.24
C GLN A 900 -26.44 11.48 50.21
N LYS A 901 -25.41 11.94 49.50
CA LYS A 901 -25.55 13.02 48.50
C LYS A 901 -26.27 12.55 47.24
N PHE A 902 -26.06 11.29 46.84
CA PHE A 902 -26.88 10.68 45.81
C PHE A 902 -28.35 10.63 46.25
N LYS A 903 -28.63 10.20 47.49
CA LYS A 903 -29.99 10.19 48.04
C LYS A 903 -30.63 11.57 48.01
N ASP A 904 -29.91 12.59 48.50
CA ASP A 904 -30.38 13.97 48.54
C ASP A 904 -30.63 14.55 47.14
N SER A 905 -29.90 14.06 46.13
CA SER A 905 -30.08 14.43 44.71
C SER A 905 -31.22 13.68 44.01
N GLY A 906 -31.93 12.80 44.71
CA GLY A 906 -33.06 12.03 44.20
C GLY A 906 -32.69 10.69 43.56
N VAL A 907 -31.48 10.18 43.81
CA VAL A 907 -31.08 8.84 43.37
C VAL A 907 -31.78 7.79 44.24
N THR A 908 -32.43 6.84 43.59
CA THR A 908 -33.15 5.74 44.24
C THR A 908 -32.57 4.37 43.87
N ILE A 909 -31.77 4.31 42.79
CA ILE A 909 -31.19 3.08 42.25
C ILE A 909 -29.72 3.30 41.90
N ILE A 910 -28.88 2.34 42.28
CA ILE A 910 -27.51 2.18 41.78
C ILE A 910 -27.45 0.93 40.91
N TYR A 911 -27.00 1.08 39.68
CA TYR A 911 -26.74 -0.02 38.76
C TYR A 911 -25.25 -0.36 38.77
N VAL A 912 -24.90 -1.65 38.73
CA VAL A 912 -23.50 -2.08 38.81
C VAL A 912 -23.16 -3.13 37.74
N GLU A 913 -22.07 -2.89 37.03
CA GLU A 913 -21.33 -3.95 36.35
C GLU A 913 -20.75 -4.92 37.40
N GLY A 914 -20.52 -6.17 37.02
CA GLY A 914 -19.97 -7.15 37.96
C GLY A 914 -21.02 -7.92 38.78
N ALA A 915 -22.32 -7.69 38.57
CA ALA A 915 -23.37 -8.49 39.20
C ALA A 915 -24.51 -8.89 38.23
N PRO A 916 -25.12 -10.08 38.40
CA PRO A 916 -26.15 -10.55 37.49
C PRO A 916 -27.49 -9.81 37.69
N PHE A 917 -28.26 -9.67 36.60
CA PHE A 917 -29.65 -9.23 36.60
C PHE A 917 -30.53 -10.20 35.81
N ILE A 918 -31.40 -10.90 36.53
CA ILE A 918 -32.50 -11.67 35.93
C ILE A 918 -33.66 -11.67 36.93
N GLN A 919 -34.76 -11.01 36.59
CA GLN A 919 -35.95 -11.00 37.43
C GLN A 919 -36.52 -12.42 37.59
N GLY A 920 -36.72 -12.89 38.82
CA GLY A 920 -37.27 -14.22 39.09
C GLY A 920 -36.30 -15.41 38.91
N SER A 921 -34.98 -15.15 38.85
CA SER A 921 -33.94 -16.19 38.85
C SER A 921 -33.87 -16.97 40.16
N SER A 922 -33.41 -18.23 40.12
CA SER A 922 -33.18 -19.01 41.34
C SER A 922 -31.95 -18.59 42.14
N ASN A 923 -31.03 -17.83 41.53
CA ASN A 923 -29.75 -17.44 42.14
C ASN A 923 -29.77 -16.04 42.76
N ILE A 924 -30.76 -15.20 42.43
CA ILE A 924 -31.02 -13.90 43.04
C ILE A 924 -32.54 -13.80 43.26
N ALA A 925 -32.96 -13.69 44.51
CA ALA A 925 -34.37 -13.83 44.90
C ALA A 925 -35.25 -12.62 44.54
N ASP A 926 -34.66 -11.43 44.39
CA ASP A 926 -35.33 -10.17 44.00
C ASP A 926 -34.47 -9.43 42.94
N ALA A 927 -35.01 -8.45 42.23
CA ALA A 927 -34.26 -7.63 41.28
C ALA A 927 -33.21 -6.74 41.97
N ALA A 928 -33.37 -6.46 43.27
CA ALA A 928 -32.38 -5.76 44.09
C ALA A 928 -31.42 -6.77 44.75
N LEU A 929 -30.12 -6.48 44.66
CA LEU A 929 -29.05 -7.31 45.21
C LEU A 929 -29.01 -7.24 46.74
N LEU A 930 -28.79 -8.39 47.37
CA LEU A 930 -28.57 -8.52 48.81
C LEU A 930 -27.11 -8.90 49.09
N PRO A 931 -26.58 -8.60 50.30
CA PRO A 931 -25.24 -9.06 50.70
C PRO A 931 -25.06 -10.58 50.60
N SER A 932 -26.13 -11.37 50.75
CA SER A 932 -26.12 -12.82 50.60
C SER A 932 -25.85 -13.29 49.16
N ASP A 933 -26.00 -12.42 48.17
CA ASP A 933 -25.80 -12.74 46.75
C ASP A 933 -24.33 -12.65 46.33
N ALA A 934 -23.44 -12.22 47.24
CA ALA A 934 -22.00 -12.05 47.00
C ALA A 934 -21.30 -13.22 46.28
N PRO A 935 -21.63 -14.51 46.54
CA PRO A 935 -21.03 -15.62 45.80
C PRO A 935 -21.29 -15.61 44.28
N ASN A 936 -22.27 -14.82 43.81
CA ASN A 936 -22.66 -14.73 42.41
C ASN A 936 -22.08 -13.48 41.70
N PHE A 937 -21.30 -12.65 42.39
CA PHE A 937 -20.68 -11.46 41.81
C PHE A 937 -19.35 -11.79 41.11
N GLY A 938 -18.98 -10.98 40.11
CA GLY A 938 -17.67 -11.04 39.46
C GLY A 938 -16.55 -10.62 40.41
N GLN A 939 -15.36 -11.21 40.24
CA GLN A 939 -14.22 -10.89 41.09
C GLN A 939 -13.67 -9.50 40.79
N HIS A 940 -13.65 -8.62 41.79
CA HIS A 940 -12.95 -7.33 41.78
C HIS A 940 -11.69 -7.46 42.65
N VAL A 941 -10.60 -7.90 42.03
CA VAL A 941 -9.32 -8.06 42.72
C VAL A 941 -8.52 -6.78 42.54
N TYR A 942 -8.39 -6.00 43.61
CA TYR A 942 -7.60 -4.77 43.58
C TYR A 942 -6.13 -5.04 43.33
N ASN A 943 -5.50 -4.09 42.64
CA ASN A 943 -4.06 -4.03 42.48
C ASN A 943 -3.38 -4.09 43.86
N PRO A 944 -2.29 -4.88 44.02
CA PRO A 944 -1.46 -4.91 45.24
C PRO A 944 -1.01 -3.55 45.80
N ASP A 945 -0.97 -2.50 44.96
CA ASP A 945 -0.64 -1.14 45.39
C ASP A 945 -1.69 -0.54 46.36
N TYR A 946 -2.89 -1.13 46.42
CA TYR A 946 -3.97 -0.75 47.33
C TYR A 946 -4.10 -1.71 48.52
N THR A 947 -4.18 -1.18 49.74
CA THR A 947 -4.28 -1.94 51.00
C THR A 947 -5.72 -2.22 51.39
N GLY A 948 -6.40 -3.04 50.59
CA GLY A 948 -7.83 -3.25 50.75
C GLY A 948 -8.64 -2.03 50.31
N GLY A 949 -9.86 -2.30 49.83
CA GLY A 949 -10.79 -1.29 49.36
C GLY A 949 -12.22 -1.81 49.50
N PRO A 950 -13.22 -0.93 49.37
CA PRO A 950 -14.63 -1.33 49.49
C PRO A 950 -15.00 -2.35 48.41
N THR A 951 -15.85 -3.31 48.75
CA THR A 951 -16.39 -4.31 47.82
C THR A 951 -17.79 -3.91 47.36
N LEU A 952 -18.36 -4.64 46.38
CA LEU A 952 -19.75 -4.45 46.01
C LEU A 952 -20.72 -4.71 47.19
N VAL A 953 -20.36 -5.60 48.11
CA VAL A 953 -21.14 -5.83 49.35
C VAL A 953 -21.16 -4.59 50.23
N ASP A 954 -20.07 -3.82 50.28
CA ASP A 954 -20.01 -2.57 51.03
C ASP A 954 -20.89 -1.49 50.40
N ILE A 955 -20.94 -1.40 49.07
CA ILE A 955 -21.89 -0.54 48.35
C ILE A 955 -23.34 -0.93 48.67
N ILE A 956 -23.67 -2.23 48.64
CA ILE A 956 -25.02 -2.72 48.94
C ILE A 956 -25.41 -2.36 50.38
N ASN A 957 -24.54 -2.66 51.35
CA ASN A 957 -24.78 -2.35 52.76
C ASN A 957 -24.94 -0.85 53.01
N GLU A 958 -24.16 0.00 52.34
CA GLU A 958 -24.28 1.44 52.48
C GLU A 958 -25.55 1.94 51.81
N ALA A 959 -25.87 1.51 50.58
CA ALA A 959 -27.07 1.90 49.86
C ALA A 959 -28.37 1.54 50.62
N ASP A 960 -28.41 0.37 51.28
CA ASP A 960 -29.55 -0.07 52.08
C ASP A 960 -29.85 0.88 53.25
N LYS A 961 -28.81 1.40 53.93
CA LYS A 961 -28.97 2.39 55.02
C LYS A 961 -29.69 3.66 54.55
N HIS A 962 -29.57 4.01 53.26
CA HIS A 962 -30.17 5.20 52.64
C HIS A 962 -31.43 4.88 51.82
N GLY A 963 -31.89 3.63 51.84
CA GLY A 963 -33.02 3.16 51.04
C GLY A 963 -32.80 3.39 49.53
N ILE A 964 -31.60 3.08 49.04
CA ILE A 964 -31.23 3.04 47.62
C ILE A 964 -31.09 1.58 47.22
N LYS A 965 -31.74 1.17 46.13
CA LYS A 965 -31.63 -0.21 45.62
C LYS A 965 -30.36 -0.38 44.80
N VAL A 966 -29.67 -1.51 44.93
CA VAL A 966 -28.57 -1.88 44.03
C VAL A 966 -29.03 -2.97 43.07
N ILE A 967 -28.79 -2.80 41.77
CA ILE A 967 -29.26 -3.70 40.71
C ILE A 967 -28.07 -4.06 39.80
N GLY A 968 -27.89 -5.34 39.49
CA GLY A 968 -26.86 -5.78 38.55
C GLY A 968 -27.13 -5.39 37.09
N LEU A 969 -26.11 -5.47 36.24
CA LEU A 969 -26.22 -5.19 34.80
C LEU A 969 -25.83 -6.37 33.91
N GLU A 970 -25.38 -7.48 34.48
CA GLU A 970 -24.83 -8.60 33.72
C GLU A 970 -25.82 -9.75 33.57
N HIS A 971 -25.65 -10.56 32.53
CA HIS A 971 -26.36 -11.81 32.32
C HIS A 971 -25.35 -12.92 32.05
N GLN A 972 -25.38 -13.94 32.89
CA GLN A 972 -24.38 -15.00 32.96
C GLN A 972 -24.04 -15.65 31.60
N GLN A 973 -25.04 -15.94 30.76
CA GLN A 973 -24.84 -16.58 29.45
C GLN A 973 -24.85 -15.63 28.24
N LEU A 974 -25.23 -14.36 28.41
CA LEU A 974 -25.35 -13.40 27.31
C LEU A 974 -24.17 -12.45 27.28
N THR A 975 -23.94 -11.71 28.37
CA THR A 975 -22.92 -10.67 28.46
C THR A 975 -21.63 -11.19 29.09
N TRP A 976 -21.71 -11.96 30.19
CA TRP A 976 -20.53 -12.61 30.81
C TRP A 976 -20.07 -13.89 30.12
N ARG A 977 -20.98 -14.60 29.44
CA ARG A 977 -20.71 -15.87 28.72
C ARG A 977 -19.96 -16.93 29.55
N THR A 978 -20.26 -17.06 30.84
CA THR A 978 -19.56 -17.98 31.75
C THR A 978 -19.73 -19.45 31.39
N ASP A 979 -20.71 -19.80 30.55
CA ASP A 979 -20.98 -21.14 30.03
C ASP A 979 -20.00 -21.59 28.93
N ASN A 980 -19.13 -20.70 28.45
CA ASN A 980 -18.20 -21.00 27.37
C ASN A 980 -16.82 -20.34 27.59
N PRO A 981 -15.97 -20.90 28.46
CA PRO A 981 -14.67 -20.31 28.81
C PRO A 981 -13.68 -20.23 27.64
N MET A 982 -13.78 -21.09 26.61
CA MET A 982 -12.99 -20.95 25.36
C MET A 982 -13.43 -19.75 24.50
N LYS A 983 -14.63 -19.19 24.71
CA LYS A 983 -15.12 -17.96 24.09
C LYS A 983 -15.05 -16.73 25.00
N MET A 984 -14.51 -16.86 26.22
CA MET A 984 -14.05 -15.70 27.00
C MET A 984 -12.91 -14.98 26.27
N ASN A 985 -12.21 -15.63 25.31
CA ASN A 985 -11.28 -14.99 24.35
C ASN A 985 -11.99 -14.20 23.23
N LEU A 986 -13.11 -13.53 23.54
CA LEU A 986 -13.65 -12.45 22.69
C LEU A 986 -12.77 -11.18 22.76
N PHE A 987 -11.82 -11.13 23.70
CA PHE A 987 -10.85 -10.04 23.84
C PHE A 987 -9.71 -10.06 22.79
N THR A 988 -9.57 -11.12 21.99
CA THR A 988 -8.49 -11.29 20.98
C THR A 988 -8.97 -11.28 19.52
N HIS A 989 -10.25 -11.03 19.27
CA HIS A 989 -10.81 -10.87 17.92
C HIS A 989 -11.02 -9.37 17.59
N PRO A 990 -10.64 -8.86 16.41
CA PRO A 990 -10.82 -7.45 16.03
C PRO A 990 -12.27 -6.94 16.00
N ARG A 991 -13.26 -7.85 15.97
CA ARG A 991 -14.69 -7.51 16.15
C ARG A 991 -15.23 -7.84 17.55
N GLY A 992 -14.45 -8.55 18.37
CA GLY A 992 -14.90 -9.13 19.63
C GLY A 992 -15.06 -8.11 20.77
N ALA A 993 -14.20 -7.08 20.80
CA ALA A 993 -14.32 -5.95 21.73
C ALA A 993 -15.59 -5.12 21.42
N GLU A 994 -15.76 -4.68 20.18
CA GLU A 994 -16.97 -3.99 19.71
C GLU A 994 -18.24 -4.80 20.00
N PHE A 995 -18.25 -6.11 19.71
CA PHE A 995 -19.40 -6.98 20.01
C PHE A 995 -19.67 -7.06 21.52
N ARG A 996 -18.66 -7.15 22.39
CA ARG A 996 -18.85 -7.19 23.85
C ARG A 996 -19.34 -5.85 24.39
N LEU A 997 -18.81 -4.73 23.89
CA LEU A 997 -19.27 -3.38 24.19
C LEU A 997 -20.75 -3.22 23.81
N LYS A 998 -21.12 -3.63 22.59
CA LYS A 998 -22.50 -3.58 22.10
C LYS A 998 -23.44 -4.46 22.93
N GLU A 999 -23.02 -5.70 23.24
CA GLU A 999 -23.83 -6.66 24.03
C GLU A 999 -24.08 -6.14 25.45
N PHE A 1000 -23.05 -5.64 26.14
CA PHE A 1000 -23.20 -5.08 27.49
C PHE A 1000 -24.01 -3.80 27.49
N ASN A 1001 -23.62 -2.80 26.68
CA ASN A 1001 -24.25 -1.48 26.69
C ASN A 1001 -25.74 -1.58 26.34
N TYR A 1002 -26.10 -2.42 25.36
CA TYR A 1002 -27.51 -2.67 25.00
C TYR A 1002 -28.28 -3.29 26.17
N HIS A 1003 -27.74 -4.34 26.80
CA HIS A 1003 -28.38 -5.00 27.94
C HIS A 1003 -28.55 -4.03 29.12
N ALA A 1004 -27.49 -3.30 29.45
CA ALA A 1004 -27.46 -2.35 30.54
C ALA A 1004 -28.41 -1.16 30.31
N ALA A 1005 -28.39 -0.55 29.13
CA ALA A 1005 -29.28 0.56 28.78
C ALA A 1005 -30.76 0.17 28.93
N LYS A 1006 -31.14 -1.03 28.44
CA LYS A 1006 -32.53 -1.53 28.54
C LYS A 1006 -33.00 -1.77 29.99
N ILE A 1007 -32.08 -2.14 30.89
CA ILE A 1007 -32.35 -2.27 32.32
C ILE A 1007 -32.47 -0.88 32.97
N ILE A 1008 -31.55 0.03 32.66
CA ILE A 1008 -31.53 1.40 33.21
C ILE A 1008 -32.76 2.20 32.77
N GLU A 1009 -33.25 1.99 31.53
CA GLU A 1009 -34.49 2.57 31.01
C GLU A 1009 -35.72 2.25 31.90
N GLN A 1010 -35.68 1.18 32.70
CA GLN A 1010 -36.75 0.84 33.65
C GLN A 1010 -36.74 1.69 34.93
N THR A 1011 -35.78 2.60 35.09
CA THR A 1011 -35.78 3.56 36.20
C THR A 1011 -37.11 4.33 36.20
N PRO A 1012 -37.88 4.33 37.30
CA PRO A 1012 -39.19 4.96 37.35
C PRO A 1012 -39.16 6.42 36.87
N PRO A 1013 -40.17 6.88 36.12
CA PRO A 1013 -40.25 8.28 35.72
C PRO A 1013 -40.20 9.21 36.93
N GLY A 1014 -39.31 10.21 36.90
CA GLY A 1014 -39.08 11.15 38.01
C GLY A 1014 -38.04 10.74 39.04
N GLU A 1015 -37.62 9.47 39.05
CA GLU A 1015 -36.50 8.98 39.84
C GLU A 1015 -35.18 9.09 39.07
N LYS A 1016 -34.06 9.14 39.80
CA LYS A 1016 -32.71 9.18 39.23
C LYS A 1016 -31.89 7.94 39.58
N PHE A 1017 -30.90 7.66 38.75
CA PHE A 1017 -29.98 6.54 38.95
C PHE A 1017 -28.52 6.97 38.96
N VAL A 1018 -27.68 6.12 39.54
CA VAL A 1018 -26.23 6.10 39.30
C VAL A 1018 -25.89 4.74 38.72
N ALA A 1019 -25.04 4.68 37.69
CA ALA A 1019 -24.50 3.42 37.16
C ALA A 1019 -23.00 3.38 37.39
N ILE A 1020 -22.45 2.23 37.79
CA ILE A 1020 -21.01 2.01 37.99
C ILE A 1020 -20.59 0.93 37.01
N VAL A 1021 -19.78 1.30 36.02
CA VAL A 1021 -19.39 0.44 34.90
C VAL A 1021 -17.93 0.67 34.55
N GLY A 1022 -17.29 -0.30 33.90
CA GLY A 1022 -15.95 -0.13 33.34
C GLY A 1022 -15.89 1.10 32.44
N LYS A 1023 -14.76 1.81 32.45
CA LYS A 1023 -14.61 3.08 31.71
C LYS A 1023 -14.98 3.02 30.23
N ASP A 1024 -14.75 1.88 29.58
CA ASP A 1024 -15.07 1.63 28.17
C ASP A 1024 -16.60 1.58 27.90
N HIS A 1025 -17.43 1.40 28.94
CA HIS A 1025 -18.89 1.35 28.84
C HIS A 1025 -19.58 2.69 29.18
N MET A 1026 -18.84 3.64 29.76
CA MET A 1026 -19.40 4.87 30.33
C MET A 1026 -19.87 5.86 29.26
N ASN A 1027 -18.94 6.30 28.39
CA ASN A 1027 -19.17 7.20 27.26
C ASN A 1027 -18.84 6.48 25.94
N THR A 1028 -19.05 7.14 24.80
CA THR A 1028 -18.66 6.56 23.50
C THR A 1028 -17.20 6.15 23.48
N TYR A 1029 -16.96 4.87 23.22
CA TYR A 1029 -15.63 4.26 23.16
C TYR A 1029 -15.60 3.27 22.00
N ASP A 1030 -14.50 3.27 21.23
CA ASP A 1030 -14.33 2.40 20.05
C ASP A 1030 -15.51 2.44 19.05
N GLY A 1031 -16.07 3.64 18.83
CA GLY A 1031 -17.22 3.85 17.94
C GLY A 1031 -18.56 3.30 18.44
N VAL A 1032 -18.62 2.71 19.64
CA VAL A 1032 -19.86 2.21 20.26
C VAL A 1032 -20.38 3.27 21.24
N PRO A 1033 -21.63 3.75 21.11
CA PRO A 1033 -22.23 4.65 22.08
C PRO A 1033 -22.20 4.06 23.50
N GLY A 1034 -21.76 4.84 24.48
CA GLY A 1034 -21.72 4.45 25.88
C GLY A 1034 -23.09 4.50 26.54
N ILE A 1035 -23.17 4.00 27.77
CA ILE A 1035 -24.41 3.97 28.55
C ILE A 1035 -24.90 5.39 28.84
N ALA A 1036 -24.01 6.37 29.02
CA ALA A 1036 -24.40 7.77 29.21
C ALA A 1036 -25.15 8.31 27.99
N GLU A 1037 -24.63 8.11 26.78
CA GLU A 1037 -25.29 8.52 25.54
C GLU A 1037 -26.61 7.78 25.33
N GLN A 1038 -26.66 6.46 25.56
CA GLN A 1038 -27.84 5.62 25.30
C GLN A 1038 -29.01 5.88 26.27
N THR A 1039 -28.73 6.38 27.47
CA THR A 1039 -29.75 6.61 28.51
C THR A 1039 -30.08 8.09 28.72
N GLY A 1040 -29.45 8.99 27.96
CA GLY A 1040 -29.53 10.44 28.20
C GLY A 1040 -28.91 10.87 29.53
N GLY A 1041 -27.98 10.08 30.05
CA GLY A 1041 -27.22 10.35 31.27
C GLY A 1041 -26.00 11.23 31.03
N VAL A 1042 -25.21 11.42 32.08
CA VAL A 1042 -23.91 12.12 32.04
C VAL A 1042 -22.83 11.14 32.50
N GLY A 1043 -21.74 11.05 31.74
CA GLY A 1043 -20.60 10.21 32.12
C GLY A 1043 -19.62 10.94 33.03
N MET A 1044 -19.13 10.25 34.06
CA MET A 1044 -18.13 10.76 34.98
C MET A 1044 -17.05 9.69 35.23
N SER A 1045 -15.88 9.88 34.64
CA SER A 1045 -14.73 9.00 34.88
C SER A 1045 -14.13 9.28 36.26
N VAL A 1046 -13.76 8.23 36.98
CA VAL A 1046 -13.12 8.32 38.30
C VAL A 1046 -11.80 7.56 38.29
N THR A 1047 -10.74 8.16 38.83
CA THR A 1047 -9.42 7.53 39.01
C THR A 1047 -8.82 7.96 40.36
N PRO A 1048 -7.97 7.17 41.03
CA PRO A 1048 -7.22 7.60 42.20
C PRO A 1048 -6.39 8.86 41.96
N SER A 1049 -6.42 9.86 42.85
CA SER A 1049 -5.45 10.96 42.81
C SER A 1049 -4.04 10.46 43.12
N LEU A 1050 -3.01 11.21 42.72
CA LEU A 1050 -1.65 10.95 43.18
C LEU A 1050 -1.59 11.01 44.71
N LYS A 1051 -0.81 10.11 45.33
CA LYS A 1051 -0.68 10.03 46.79
C LYS A 1051 -0.32 11.39 47.39
N GLY A 1052 -1.07 11.83 48.40
CA GLY A 1052 -0.89 13.12 49.07
C GLY A 1052 -1.49 14.33 48.34
N SER A 1053 -2.21 14.12 47.24
CA SER A 1053 -2.90 15.18 46.48
C SER A 1053 -4.39 15.22 46.84
N SER A 1054 -5.00 16.41 46.91
CA SER A 1054 -6.45 16.53 47.08
C SER A 1054 -7.22 16.00 45.87
N SER A 1055 -8.50 15.64 46.04
CA SER A 1055 -9.36 15.29 44.91
C SER A 1055 -9.54 16.49 43.95
N ILE A 1056 -9.51 16.24 42.64
CA ILE A 1056 -9.63 17.25 41.59
C ILE A 1056 -10.78 16.87 40.66
N VAL A 1057 -11.51 17.89 40.19
CA VAL A 1057 -12.54 17.75 39.15
C VAL A 1057 -12.07 18.47 37.89
N SER A 1058 -12.12 17.74 36.76
CA SER A 1058 -11.76 18.24 35.43
C SER A 1058 -12.94 18.14 34.46
N GLN A 1059 -13.11 19.20 33.67
CA GLN A 1059 -14.09 19.42 32.61
C GLN A 1059 -13.58 20.57 31.71
N PRO A 1060 -12.71 20.28 30.74
CA PRO A 1060 -12.25 21.27 29.77
C PRO A 1060 -13.40 21.87 28.95
N PRO A 1061 -13.30 23.13 28.50
CA PRO A 1061 -12.18 24.06 28.70
C PRO A 1061 -12.20 24.80 30.06
N ASN A 1062 -13.22 24.58 30.89
CA ASN A 1062 -13.48 25.41 32.09
C ASN A 1062 -12.54 25.12 33.26
N THR A 1063 -11.84 23.99 33.20
CA THR A 1063 -10.84 23.56 34.17
C THR A 1063 -9.67 22.91 33.41
N PRO A 1064 -8.48 22.79 34.03
CA PRO A 1064 -7.37 22.08 33.44
C PRO A 1064 -7.77 20.66 33.01
N PRO A 1065 -7.24 20.16 31.88
CA PRO A 1065 -7.46 18.78 31.49
C PRO A 1065 -6.97 17.84 32.59
N PRO A 1066 -7.61 16.67 32.74
CA PRO A 1066 -7.18 15.67 33.69
C PRO A 1066 -5.74 15.25 33.40
N THR A 1067 -5.02 14.83 34.43
CA THR A 1067 -3.64 14.33 34.26
C THR A 1067 -3.69 13.09 33.38
N LEU A 1068 -2.90 13.06 32.30
CA LEU A 1068 -2.88 11.90 31.40
C LEU A 1068 -2.43 10.66 32.16
N LYS A 1069 -3.35 9.72 32.33
CA LYS A 1069 -3.10 8.39 32.88
C LYS A 1069 -3.36 7.34 31.83
N PHE A 1070 -2.67 6.22 31.98
CA PHE A 1070 -2.73 5.10 31.05
C PHE A 1070 -3.26 3.87 31.79
N LEU A 1071 -4.05 3.06 31.09
CA LEU A 1071 -4.46 1.76 31.59
C LEU A 1071 -3.22 0.94 31.94
N ARG A 1072 -3.24 0.33 33.12
CA ARG A 1072 -2.07 -0.30 33.73
C ARG A 1072 -1.42 -1.33 32.79
N GLY A 1073 -0.11 -1.20 32.59
CA GLY A 1073 0.66 -2.10 31.72
C GLY A 1073 0.49 -1.83 30.22
N THR A 1074 -0.15 -0.72 29.84
CA THR A 1074 -0.40 -0.34 28.44
C THR A 1074 0.02 1.11 28.17
N SER A 1075 0.05 1.51 26.91
CA SER A 1075 0.17 2.91 26.46
C SER A 1075 -1.18 3.54 26.09
N ILE A 1076 -2.30 2.88 26.43
CA ILE A 1076 -3.66 3.32 26.12
C ILE A 1076 -4.11 4.33 27.19
N PRO A 1077 -4.45 5.58 26.83
CA PRO A 1077 -4.99 6.55 27.78
C PRO A 1077 -6.29 6.04 28.43
N GLU A 1078 -6.48 6.31 29.72
CA GLU A 1078 -7.76 6.02 30.38
C GLU A 1078 -8.91 6.79 29.71
N PRO A 1079 -10.05 6.15 29.41
CA PRO A 1079 -11.20 6.87 28.86
C PRO A 1079 -11.71 7.93 29.84
N TYR A 1080 -11.93 9.14 29.32
CA TYR A 1080 -12.49 10.25 30.09
C TYR A 1080 -13.97 10.42 29.83
N GLY A 1081 -14.70 10.78 30.87
CA GLY A 1081 -16.11 11.10 30.78
C GLY A 1081 -16.36 12.56 30.45
N ASP A 1082 -17.64 12.94 30.39
CA ASP A 1082 -18.06 14.34 30.31
C ASP A 1082 -17.52 15.20 31.46
N ILE A 1083 -17.28 14.55 32.60
CA ILE A 1083 -16.58 15.06 33.78
C ILE A 1083 -15.54 14.02 34.20
N HIS A 1084 -14.38 14.46 34.67
CA HIS A 1084 -13.37 13.59 35.26
C HIS A 1084 -13.12 13.95 36.73
N VAL A 1085 -12.92 12.92 37.56
CA VAL A 1085 -12.60 13.05 38.98
C VAL A 1085 -11.35 12.25 39.31
N ASP A 1086 -10.28 12.96 39.68
CA ASP A 1086 -9.16 12.37 40.42
C ASP A 1086 -9.57 12.34 41.90
N TYR A 1087 -9.86 11.16 42.45
CA TYR A 1087 -10.38 10.99 43.81
C TYR A 1087 -9.29 10.59 44.80
N ASN A 1088 -9.12 11.36 45.87
CA ASN A 1088 -8.17 11.01 46.93
C ASN A 1088 -8.65 9.76 47.68
N ILE A 1089 -7.78 8.74 47.65
CA ILE A 1089 -7.92 7.49 48.37
C ILE A 1089 -6.65 7.17 49.16
N ASP A 1090 -5.94 8.18 49.67
CA ASP A 1090 -4.65 8.01 50.36
C ASP A 1090 -4.71 6.96 51.48
N ALA A 1091 -5.86 6.86 52.16
CA ALA A 1091 -6.11 5.90 53.22
C ALA A 1091 -6.13 4.43 52.76
N LEU A 1092 -6.20 4.17 51.45
CA LEU A 1092 -6.25 2.86 50.80
C LEU A 1092 -4.99 2.54 49.99
N THR A 1093 -3.95 3.38 50.06
CA THR A 1093 -2.69 3.21 49.30
C THR A 1093 -1.52 2.91 50.24
N TYR A 1094 -0.62 2.00 49.84
CA TYR A 1094 0.64 1.75 50.57
C TYR A 1094 1.53 2.98 50.65
#